data_AF-A0A7S0R6Q4-F1
#
_entry.id   AF-A0A7S0R6Q4-F1
#
_cell.length_a   1.000
_cell.length_b   1.000
_cell.length_c   1.000
_cell.angle_alpha   90.00
_cell.angle_beta   90.00
_cell.angle_gamma   90.00
#
_symmetry.space_group_name_H-M   'P 1'
#
loop_
_entity.id
_entity.type
_entity.pdbx_description
1 polymer ?
#
loop_
_entity_poly.entity_id
_entity_poly.type
_entity_poly.pdbx_seq_one_letter_code
_entity_poly.pdbx_strand_id
1 'polypeptide(L)'
;QINAEMRPLLQQAGLPVTKMAMHAHFISRVRNHLHLVLCFSPIGDAFRQRLRMFPSLVNCCTIDWFDEWPELALQSVAQFFLAAVDLGSDEVRSAVCDACVFIHMSVTDLAERFWTELRRRFYTTPKSYLDLINLYVALLGEKREEYGIARDRLLNGLSKLSETNVMIDKMKIDLGELQPVLEEKSKATAELMIQVNKDKAEAQIVKERVAADEAMVKVQAAETQAIKDDAQADLDKAMPALNSAVTSLNSLNKADITEIKSFPKPPPLVQTTMEAVCTLLQEKADWDTAKKVLSDSQFMPRLLGFDKDNIPDKVIKKLEKYTQDPAFTPEAVAKQSNAAKSLCMWAHAMDVYSKVAKEVGPKRAKLNEAEETLNKANAVLKTKQDELQGVIDRVAGLERQLEEAEAEQKSLADEADITAKRLVRAGKLTSALADEQVRWKETADKIGEDTELLVGDVFLGSACISYYGAFTGVYRDQVVEEWIKMCQDKAIPVSGNCTLRATLSNPVEVREWNIWGLPTDGVSIDNGILTTRGKRWPLMIDPQGQANTWVKNMCNKAGLRIVKLTDPSFLRTMENCVRIGSPVLMEDVGEVLDPSLETILNKQVFNSGGRRLIRIGDSDVDYDDNFKFYMTTKLPNPHYPPEVSIKVSLLNFYVTMEGLTDQLLGIVVAMERPELSEMKHMLTAQSARMKAELKEMEDRILFLMSTATGNILDDEELIDTLAASKATAIEIHKKVTESEQTEAEIDTTREVYRKVAIHAAVLFFCISDLSMVDPMYQYSLAWFINLYEASIETSNRACKVEERTGTLTEHFTFSLYSHVCRSLFERHKLVFAFLLSIKILQSEGKVDKAEWRFLLAGGSATSVERRNPAPDWLTDVAWMDILFLSKLERFQGFSSDFAMNISHYKTVFDSADAHLQ
;
A
#
# COMPACT_ATOMS: atom_id res chain seq x y z
N GLN A 1 -48.75 -11.01 -54.07
CA GLN A 1 -47.39 -11.48 -53.75
C GLN A 1 -47.39 -12.92 -53.22
N ILE A 2 -47.99 -13.24 -52.07
CA ILE A 2 -48.01 -14.63 -51.51
C ILE A 2 -48.42 -15.70 -52.54
N ASN A 3 -49.52 -15.51 -53.28
CA ASN A 3 -49.94 -16.49 -54.30
C ASN A 3 -48.93 -16.67 -55.46
N ALA A 4 -48.14 -15.65 -55.77
CA ALA A 4 -47.12 -15.72 -56.82
C ALA A 4 -45.90 -16.54 -56.35
N GLU A 5 -45.53 -16.41 -55.07
CA GLU A 5 -44.43 -17.16 -54.45
C GLU A 5 -44.80 -18.60 -54.12
N MET A 6 -46.08 -18.88 -53.82
CA MET A 6 -46.57 -20.24 -53.55
C MET A 6 -46.66 -21.09 -54.82
N ARG A 7 -46.88 -20.48 -55.98
CA ARG A 7 -47.03 -21.16 -57.28
C ARG A 7 -45.86 -22.10 -57.64
N PRO A 8 -44.59 -21.68 -57.62
CA PRO A 8 -43.46 -22.58 -57.89
C PRO A 8 -43.32 -23.69 -56.84
N LEU A 9 -43.66 -23.41 -55.58
CA LEU A 9 -43.60 -24.40 -54.50
C LEU A 9 -44.62 -25.53 -54.70
N LEU A 10 -45.83 -25.22 -55.17
CA LEU A 10 -46.83 -26.24 -55.49
C LEU A 10 -46.44 -27.06 -56.72
N GLN A 11 -45.84 -26.43 -57.73
CA GLN A 11 -45.34 -27.11 -58.91
C GLN A 11 -44.22 -28.11 -58.55
N GLN A 12 -43.30 -27.73 -57.66
CA GLN A 12 -42.27 -28.62 -57.13
C GLN A 12 -42.84 -29.76 -56.29
N ALA A 13 -43.91 -29.50 -55.53
CA ALA A 13 -44.60 -30.51 -54.73
C ALA A 13 -45.56 -31.41 -55.52
N GLY A 14 -45.70 -31.23 -56.84
CA GLY A 14 -46.63 -31.99 -57.69
C GLY A 14 -48.11 -31.71 -57.41
N LEU A 15 -48.43 -30.58 -56.77
CA LEU A 15 -49.78 -30.19 -56.36
C LEU A 15 -50.46 -29.29 -57.41
N PRO A 16 -51.80 -29.35 -57.56
CA PRO A 16 -52.53 -28.53 -58.52
C PRO A 16 -52.40 -27.04 -58.17
N VAL A 17 -52.06 -26.20 -59.14
CA VAL A 17 -51.88 -24.75 -58.96
C VAL A 17 -53.22 -24.01 -58.98
N THR A 18 -54.13 -24.38 -58.09
CA THR A 18 -55.39 -23.66 -57.84
C THR A 18 -55.24 -22.70 -56.67
N LYS A 19 -56.05 -21.63 -56.64
CA LYS A 19 -56.03 -20.66 -55.52
C LYS A 19 -56.27 -21.33 -54.16
N MET A 20 -57.16 -22.32 -54.10
CA MET A 20 -57.45 -23.07 -52.88
C MET A 20 -56.29 -23.97 -52.46
N ALA A 21 -55.66 -24.67 -53.41
CA ALA A 21 -54.50 -25.51 -53.11
C ALA A 21 -53.29 -24.68 -52.66
N MET A 22 -53.05 -23.52 -53.29
CA MET A 22 -51.97 -22.60 -52.88
C MET A 22 -52.18 -22.13 -51.43
N HIS A 23 -53.41 -21.77 -51.06
CA HIS A 23 -53.76 -21.37 -49.70
C HIS A 23 -53.65 -22.51 -48.69
N ALA A 24 -54.14 -23.71 -49.03
CA ALA A 24 -54.05 -24.88 -48.16
C ALA A 24 -52.59 -25.32 -47.92
N HIS A 25 -51.77 -25.31 -48.98
CA HIS A 25 -50.35 -25.60 -48.88
C HIS A 25 -49.60 -24.53 -48.07
N PHE A 26 -49.97 -23.25 -48.23
CA PHE A 26 -49.42 -22.17 -47.41
C PHE A 26 -49.74 -22.40 -45.92
N ILE A 27 -51.00 -22.68 -45.57
CA ILE A 27 -51.40 -22.99 -44.19
C ILE A 27 -50.64 -24.20 -43.65
N SER A 28 -50.51 -25.27 -44.45
CA SER A 28 -49.77 -26.46 -44.04
C SER A 28 -48.31 -26.15 -43.75
N ARG A 29 -47.65 -25.34 -44.60
CA ARG A 29 -46.27 -24.92 -44.36
C ARG A 29 -46.15 -24.06 -43.12
N VAL A 30 -47.06 -23.10 -42.93
CA VAL A 30 -47.07 -22.26 -41.72
C VAL A 30 -47.24 -23.13 -40.48
N ARG A 31 -48.19 -24.07 -40.46
CA ARG A 31 -48.39 -24.99 -39.32
C ARG A 31 -47.17 -25.89 -39.05
N ASN A 32 -46.46 -26.33 -40.08
CA ASN A 32 -45.31 -27.22 -39.93
C ASN A 32 -44.02 -26.49 -39.54
N HIS A 33 -43.93 -25.17 -39.78
CA HIS A 33 -42.69 -24.41 -39.60
C HIS A 33 -42.79 -23.24 -38.62
N LEU A 34 -43.99 -22.88 -38.15
CA LEU A 34 -44.20 -21.84 -37.14
C LEU A 34 -44.72 -22.48 -35.85
N HIS A 35 -43.91 -22.41 -34.81
CA HIS A 35 -44.33 -22.72 -33.44
C HIS A 35 -44.37 -21.43 -32.63
N LEU A 36 -45.52 -21.13 -32.03
CA LEU A 36 -45.71 -19.94 -31.19
C LEU A 36 -45.78 -20.39 -29.74
N VAL A 37 -44.89 -19.83 -28.91
CA VAL A 37 -44.90 -20.02 -27.46
C VAL A 37 -45.37 -18.72 -26.82
N LEU A 38 -46.33 -18.82 -25.91
CA LEU A 38 -46.90 -17.68 -25.20
C LEU A 38 -46.67 -17.89 -23.70
N CYS A 39 -46.00 -16.95 -23.05
CA CYS A 39 -45.80 -16.96 -21.61
C CYS A 39 -46.78 -15.99 -20.95
N PHE A 40 -47.53 -16.46 -19.96
CA PHE A 40 -48.47 -15.64 -19.21
C PHE A 40 -48.21 -15.79 -17.72
N SER A 41 -48.28 -14.68 -17.00
CA SER A 41 -48.39 -14.73 -15.54
C SER A 41 -49.80 -15.19 -15.14
N PRO A 42 -49.94 -16.19 -14.25
CA PRO A 42 -51.25 -16.60 -13.74
C PRO A 42 -51.85 -15.57 -12.76
N ILE A 43 -51.05 -14.58 -12.34
CA ILE A 43 -51.41 -13.57 -11.35
C ILE A 43 -52.05 -12.36 -12.03
N GLY A 44 -53.21 -11.95 -11.51
CA GLY A 44 -53.96 -10.78 -11.97
C GLY A 44 -55.18 -11.12 -12.82
N ASP A 45 -56.14 -10.19 -12.87
CA ASP A 45 -57.41 -10.42 -13.56
C ASP A 45 -57.31 -10.33 -15.09
N ALA A 46 -56.28 -9.65 -15.61
CA ALA A 46 -56.07 -9.48 -17.04
C ALA A 46 -55.91 -10.83 -17.78
N PHE A 47 -55.19 -11.79 -17.19
CA PHE A 47 -55.03 -13.12 -17.79
C PHE A 47 -56.36 -13.86 -17.84
N ARG A 48 -57.12 -13.87 -16.74
CA ARG A 48 -58.45 -14.49 -16.66
C ARG A 48 -59.43 -13.89 -17.68
N GLN A 49 -59.40 -12.56 -17.83
CA GLN A 49 -60.21 -11.87 -18.84
C GLN A 49 -59.79 -12.25 -20.27
N ARG A 50 -58.49 -12.30 -20.55
CA ARG A 50 -57.97 -12.73 -21.87
C ARG A 50 -58.37 -14.16 -22.21
N LEU A 51 -58.31 -15.10 -21.26
CA LEU A 51 -58.77 -16.48 -21.47
C LEU A 51 -60.27 -16.55 -21.79
N ARG A 52 -61.11 -15.71 -21.16
CA ARG A 52 -62.55 -15.63 -21.46
C ARG A 52 -62.82 -15.02 -22.84
N MET A 53 -62.06 -13.99 -23.23
CA MET A 53 -62.19 -13.36 -24.54
C MET A 53 -61.67 -14.23 -25.69
N PHE A 54 -60.63 -15.04 -25.44
CA PHE A 54 -59.96 -15.87 -26.44
C PHE A 54 -59.85 -17.33 -25.99
N PRO A 55 -60.95 -18.11 -26.05
CA PRO A 55 -60.93 -19.53 -25.68
C PRO A 55 -59.97 -20.39 -26.51
N SER A 56 -59.57 -19.93 -27.69
CA SER A 56 -58.56 -20.59 -28.53
C SER A 56 -57.20 -20.74 -27.85
N LEU A 57 -56.86 -19.87 -26.89
CA LEU A 57 -55.63 -19.99 -26.10
C LEU A 57 -55.62 -21.26 -25.23
N VAL A 58 -56.79 -21.78 -24.85
CA VAL A 58 -56.92 -23.02 -24.07
C VAL A 58 -57.16 -24.20 -25.01
N ASN A 59 -58.03 -24.03 -26.00
CA ASN A 59 -58.48 -25.14 -26.85
C ASN A 59 -57.45 -25.56 -27.93
N CYS A 60 -56.57 -24.65 -28.34
CA CYS A 60 -55.64 -24.87 -29.45
C CYS A 60 -54.16 -24.87 -29.04
N CYS A 61 -53.86 -24.64 -27.76
CA CYS A 61 -52.50 -24.63 -27.23
C CYS A 61 -52.34 -25.73 -26.17
N THR A 62 -51.10 -26.15 -25.94
CA THR A 62 -50.75 -26.98 -24.77
C THR A 62 -50.42 -26.05 -23.61
N ILE A 63 -50.95 -26.35 -22.42
CA ILE A 63 -50.68 -25.58 -21.21
C ILE A 63 -49.58 -26.30 -20.44
N ASP A 64 -48.50 -25.58 -20.17
CA ASP A 64 -47.40 -26.01 -19.31
C ASP A 64 -47.40 -25.11 -18.06
N TRP A 65 -47.49 -25.72 -16.88
CA TRP A 65 -47.61 -25.01 -15.60
C TRP A 65 -46.25 -24.93 -14.93
N PHE A 66 -45.84 -23.71 -14.59
CA PHE A 66 -44.62 -23.45 -13.82
C PHE A 66 -45.02 -23.17 -12.38
N ASP A 67 -44.79 -24.15 -11.51
CA ASP A 67 -44.95 -23.99 -10.08
C ASP A 67 -43.75 -23.29 -9.44
N GLU A 68 -43.93 -22.84 -8.21
CA GLU A 68 -42.85 -22.29 -7.39
C GLU A 68 -41.76 -23.35 -7.15
N TRP A 69 -40.52 -22.90 -6.97
CA TRP A 69 -39.40 -23.81 -6.79
C TRP A 69 -39.55 -24.58 -5.47
N PRO A 70 -39.55 -25.94 -5.51
CA PRO A 70 -39.56 -26.72 -4.29
C PRO A 70 -38.25 -26.56 -3.54
N GLU A 71 -38.27 -26.87 -2.24
CA GLU A 71 -37.10 -26.85 -1.37
C GLU A 71 -35.88 -27.58 -1.95
N LEU A 72 -36.09 -28.76 -2.55
CA LEU A 72 -35.02 -29.53 -3.19
C LEU A 72 -34.37 -28.79 -4.38
N ALA A 73 -35.16 -28.03 -5.15
CA ALA A 73 -34.63 -27.24 -6.25
C ALA A 73 -33.81 -26.05 -5.74
N LEU A 74 -34.30 -25.36 -4.70
CA LEU A 74 -33.56 -24.29 -4.03
C LEU A 74 -32.23 -24.81 -3.48
N GLN A 75 -32.24 -25.95 -2.80
CA GLN A 75 -31.04 -26.57 -2.24
C GLN A 75 -30.02 -26.93 -3.33
N SER A 76 -30.46 -27.55 -4.44
CA SER A 76 -29.57 -27.88 -5.56
C SER A 76 -28.95 -26.64 -6.20
N VAL A 77 -29.70 -25.54 -6.30
CA VAL A 77 -29.21 -24.27 -6.84
C VAL A 77 -28.17 -23.66 -5.90
N ALA A 78 -28.47 -23.58 -4.59
CA ALA A 78 -27.51 -23.08 -3.60
C ALA A 78 -26.20 -23.89 -3.61
N GLN A 79 -26.28 -25.22 -3.65
CA GLN A 79 -25.10 -26.09 -3.72
C GLN A 79 -24.27 -25.81 -4.97
N PHE A 80 -24.90 -25.62 -6.13
CA PHE A 80 -24.19 -25.34 -7.37
C PHE A 80 -23.42 -24.01 -7.33
N PHE A 81 -24.06 -22.94 -6.87
CA PHE A 81 -23.43 -21.61 -6.82
C PHE A 81 -22.40 -21.47 -5.69
N LEU A 82 -22.62 -22.12 -4.54
CA LEU A 82 -21.71 -22.05 -3.39
C LEU A 82 -20.56 -23.07 -3.45
N ALA A 83 -20.56 -24.00 -4.41
CA ALA A 83 -19.50 -25.01 -4.55
C ALA A 83 -18.10 -24.42 -4.74
N ALA A 84 -17.99 -23.28 -5.45
CA ALA A 84 -16.71 -22.62 -5.72
C ALA A 84 -16.30 -21.62 -4.61
N VAL A 85 -17.14 -21.43 -3.58
CA VAL A 85 -16.93 -20.42 -2.54
C VAL A 85 -16.26 -21.07 -1.33
N ASP A 86 -15.14 -20.49 -0.91
CA ASP A 86 -14.48 -20.91 0.32
C ASP A 86 -15.27 -20.40 1.54
N LEU A 87 -15.85 -21.32 2.31
CA LEU A 87 -16.61 -21.02 3.53
C LEU A 87 -15.95 -21.64 4.78
N GLY A 88 -14.67 -21.99 4.68
CA GLY A 88 -13.91 -22.61 5.77
C GLY A 88 -14.08 -24.12 5.86
N SER A 89 -15.31 -24.62 5.98
CA SER A 89 -15.60 -26.07 6.04
C SER A 89 -16.78 -26.49 5.16
N ASP A 90 -16.79 -27.77 4.78
CA ASP A 90 -17.89 -28.36 4.01
C ASP A 90 -19.20 -28.42 4.83
N GLU A 91 -19.09 -28.55 6.15
CA GLU A 91 -20.23 -28.51 7.09
C GLU A 91 -20.88 -27.12 7.10
N VAL A 92 -20.08 -26.05 7.21
CA VAL A 92 -20.56 -24.66 7.13
C VAL A 92 -21.14 -24.39 5.74
N ARG A 93 -20.53 -24.90 4.66
CA ARG A 93 -21.10 -24.77 3.31
C ARG A 93 -22.49 -25.41 3.21
N SER A 94 -22.67 -26.62 3.73
CA SER A 94 -23.98 -27.28 3.76
C SER A 94 -24.98 -26.49 4.61
N ALA A 95 -24.56 -26.01 5.78
CA ALA A 95 -25.39 -25.20 6.67
C ALA A 95 -25.85 -23.90 5.99
N VAL A 96 -24.96 -23.20 5.28
CA VAL A 96 -25.30 -21.99 4.51
C VAL A 96 -26.25 -22.31 3.35
N CYS A 97 -26.07 -23.45 2.66
CA CYS A 97 -27.01 -23.87 1.62
C CYS A 97 -28.43 -24.06 2.18
N ASP A 98 -28.56 -24.75 3.31
CA ASP A 98 -29.86 -24.96 3.94
C ASP A 98 -30.41 -23.65 4.54
N ALA A 99 -29.54 -22.76 5.00
CA ALA A 99 -29.91 -21.43 5.47
C ALA A 99 -30.50 -20.57 4.33
N CYS A 100 -29.93 -20.63 3.12
CA CYS A 100 -30.49 -19.95 1.94
C CYS A 100 -31.94 -20.38 1.70
N VAL A 101 -32.20 -21.70 1.74
CA VAL A 101 -33.55 -22.25 1.55
C VAL A 101 -34.48 -21.72 2.65
N PHE A 102 -34.07 -21.82 3.91
CA PHE A 102 -34.87 -21.34 5.04
C PHE A 102 -35.22 -19.85 4.94
N ILE A 103 -34.26 -19.00 4.58
CA ILE A 103 -34.49 -17.56 4.38
C ILE A 103 -35.52 -17.35 3.26
N HIS A 104 -35.42 -18.06 2.15
CA HIS A 104 -36.38 -17.91 1.07
C HIS A 104 -37.81 -18.25 1.51
N MET A 105 -37.98 -19.39 2.17
CA MET A 105 -39.28 -19.88 2.64
C MET A 105 -39.87 -18.99 3.74
N SER A 106 -39.06 -18.58 4.72
CA SER A 106 -39.51 -17.67 5.79
C SER A 106 -40.02 -16.34 5.25
N VAL A 107 -39.40 -15.80 4.18
CA VAL A 107 -39.88 -14.57 3.54
C VAL A 107 -41.19 -14.80 2.78
N THR A 108 -41.40 -15.98 2.19
CA THR A 108 -42.68 -16.32 1.56
C THR A 108 -43.81 -16.34 2.60
N ASP A 109 -43.58 -16.99 3.74
CA ASP A 109 -44.54 -17.01 4.85
C ASP A 109 -44.78 -15.61 5.43
N LEU A 110 -43.71 -14.82 5.54
CA LEU A 110 -43.79 -13.41 5.97
C LEU A 110 -44.61 -12.57 4.99
N ALA A 111 -44.47 -12.79 3.69
CA ALA A 111 -45.24 -12.08 2.67
C ALA A 111 -46.75 -12.40 2.74
N GLU A 112 -47.12 -13.64 3.07
CA GLU A 112 -48.52 -14.02 3.31
C GLU A 112 -49.09 -13.37 4.57
N ARG A 113 -48.31 -13.35 5.66
CA ARG A 113 -48.69 -12.64 6.90
C ARG A 113 -48.84 -11.14 6.65
N PHE A 114 -47.90 -10.54 5.93
CA PHE A 114 -47.92 -9.12 5.55
C PHE A 114 -49.18 -8.76 4.74
N TRP A 115 -49.61 -9.65 3.84
CA TRP A 115 -50.87 -9.49 3.13
C TRP A 115 -52.09 -9.63 4.04
N THR A 116 -52.08 -10.59 4.96
CA THR A 116 -53.22 -10.87 5.85
C THR A 116 -53.44 -9.75 6.86
N GLU A 117 -52.36 -9.22 7.42
CA GLU A 117 -52.38 -8.19 8.48
C GLU A 117 -52.52 -6.77 7.90
N LEU A 118 -51.75 -6.42 6.87
CA LEU A 118 -51.66 -5.05 6.36
C LEU A 118 -52.25 -4.84 4.97
N ARG A 119 -52.73 -5.91 4.30
CA ARG A 119 -53.23 -5.85 2.91
C ARG A 119 -52.22 -5.23 1.94
N ARG A 120 -50.92 -5.48 2.18
CA ARG A 120 -49.82 -5.10 1.29
C ARG A 120 -49.25 -6.38 0.66
N ARG A 121 -49.17 -6.42 -0.68
CA ARG A 121 -48.74 -7.62 -1.40
C ARG A 121 -47.26 -7.53 -1.75
N PHE A 122 -46.51 -8.56 -1.43
CA PHE A 122 -45.14 -8.76 -1.87
C PHE A 122 -45.01 -10.16 -2.48
N TYR A 123 -44.17 -10.30 -3.50
CA TYR A 123 -43.97 -11.57 -4.20
C TYR A 123 -42.51 -11.98 -4.09
N THR A 124 -42.28 -13.18 -3.56
CA THR A 124 -40.98 -13.85 -3.64
C THR A 124 -40.79 -14.44 -5.03
N THR A 125 -39.58 -14.35 -5.56
CA THR A 125 -39.28 -14.86 -6.91
C THR A 125 -37.96 -15.63 -6.91
N PRO A 126 -37.80 -16.62 -7.80
CA PRO A 126 -36.52 -17.34 -7.94
C PRO A 126 -35.36 -16.40 -8.28
N LYS A 127 -35.61 -15.30 -9.01
CA LYS A 127 -34.57 -14.30 -9.27
C LYS A 127 -34.11 -13.63 -7.98
N SER A 128 -35.01 -13.30 -7.05
CA SER A 128 -34.61 -12.76 -5.74
C SER A 128 -33.71 -13.73 -4.96
N TYR A 129 -33.93 -15.03 -5.11
CA TYR A 129 -33.08 -16.07 -4.51
C TYR A 129 -31.68 -16.14 -5.15
N LEU A 130 -31.63 -16.07 -6.49
CA LEU A 130 -30.35 -15.99 -7.21
C LEU A 130 -29.61 -14.68 -6.90
N ASP A 131 -30.34 -13.57 -6.76
CA ASP A 131 -29.77 -12.27 -6.39
C ASP A 131 -29.15 -12.35 -4.99
N LEU A 132 -29.80 -13.01 -4.02
CA LEU A 132 -29.24 -13.27 -2.70
C LEU A 132 -27.89 -13.98 -2.80
N ILE A 133 -27.85 -15.14 -3.47
CA ILE A 133 -26.61 -15.95 -3.54
C ILE A 133 -25.51 -15.19 -4.28
N ASN A 134 -25.81 -14.58 -5.42
CA ASN A 134 -24.82 -13.82 -6.19
C ASN A 134 -24.37 -12.55 -5.48
N LEU A 135 -25.23 -11.93 -4.67
CA LEU A 135 -24.86 -10.79 -3.84
C LEU A 135 -23.97 -11.23 -2.68
N TYR A 136 -24.31 -12.34 -2.02
CA TYR A 136 -23.52 -12.94 -0.96
C TYR A 136 -22.10 -13.22 -1.42
N VAL A 137 -21.92 -13.95 -2.54
CA VAL A 137 -20.59 -14.28 -3.07
C VAL A 137 -19.78 -13.03 -3.39
N ALA A 138 -20.41 -12.02 -3.99
CA ALA A 138 -19.73 -10.76 -4.33
C ALA A 138 -19.33 -9.96 -3.07
N LEU A 139 -20.26 -9.79 -2.12
CA LEU A 139 -20.01 -9.02 -0.89
C LEU A 139 -19.02 -9.74 0.03
N LEU A 140 -19.07 -11.07 0.10
CA LEU A 140 -18.11 -11.87 0.88
C LEU A 140 -16.69 -11.70 0.34
N GLY A 141 -16.53 -11.70 -1.00
CA GLY A 141 -15.26 -11.41 -1.65
C GLY A 141 -14.75 -9.99 -1.35
N GLU A 142 -15.60 -8.99 -1.57
CA GLU A 142 -15.27 -7.57 -1.31
C GLU A 142 -14.86 -7.36 0.15
N LYS A 143 -15.63 -7.89 1.10
CA LYS A 143 -15.39 -7.70 2.53
C LYS A 143 -14.17 -8.48 3.04
N ARG A 144 -13.91 -9.69 2.53
CA ARG A 144 -12.67 -10.42 2.86
C ARG A 144 -11.44 -9.72 2.33
N GLU A 145 -11.51 -9.14 1.13
CA GLU A 145 -10.41 -8.34 0.58
C GLU A 145 -10.19 -7.06 1.41
N GLU A 146 -11.25 -6.35 1.77
CA GLU A 146 -11.19 -5.16 2.63
C GLU A 146 -10.54 -5.48 3.99
N TYR A 147 -11.02 -6.52 4.68
CA TYR A 147 -10.51 -6.94 5.99
C TYR A 147 -9.08 -7.51 5.86
N GLY A 148 -8.81 -8.27 4.81
CA GLY A 148 -7.49 -8.83 4.52
C GLY A 148 -6.44 -7.73 4.31
N ILE A 149 -6.73 -6.74 3.46
CA ILE A 149 -5.84 -5.60 3.23
C ILE A 149 -5.63 -4.80 4.52
N ALA A 150 -6.69 -4.53 5.28
CA ALA A 150 -6.59 -3.80 6.55
C ALA A 150 -5.73 -4.56 7.58
N ARG A 151 -5.97 -5.87 7.74
CA ARG A 151 -5.20 -6.73 8.64
C ARG A 151 -3.75 -6.82 8.23
N ASP A 152 -3.48 -7.10 6.94
CA ASP A 152 -2.12 -7.28 6.44
C ASP A 152 -1.31 -5.99 6.56
N ARG A 153 -1.92 -4.81 6.38
CA ARG A 153 -1.26 -3.52 6.65
C ARG A 153 -0.83 -3.38 8.11
N LEU A 154 -1.72 -3.70 9.05
CA LEU A 154 -1.43 -3.65 10.48
C LEU A 154 -0.35 -4.66 10.86
N LEU A 155 -0.45 -5.91 10.38
CA LEU A 155 0.54 -6.96 10.64
C LEU A 155 1.90 -6.62 10.05
N ASN A 156 1.96 -6.05 8.85
CA ASN A 156 3.23 -5.59 8.25
C ASN A 156 3.86 -4.46 9.07
N GLY A 157 3.04 -3.49 9.53
CA GLY A 157 3.50 -2.44 10.45
C GLY A 157 4.06 -3.00 11.76
N LEU A 158 3.34 -3.95 12.36
CA LEU A 158 3.75 -4.66 13.58
C LEU A 158 5.03 -5.48 13.39
N SER A 159 5.18 -6.19 12.26
CA SER A 159 6.39 -6.95 11.93
C SER A 159 7.59 -6.02 11.84
N LYS A 160 7.47 -4.91 11.10
CA LYS A 160 8.55 -3.91 10.98
C LYS A 160 8.91 -3.30 12.34
N LEU A 161 7.94 -3.02 13.20
CA LEU A 161 8.23 -2.56 14.57
C LEU A 161 8.95 -3.63 15.39
N SER A 162 8.52 -4.88 15.31
CA SER A 162 9.15 -5.99 16.01
C SER A 162 10.59 -6.22 15.54
N GLU A 163 10.83 -6.22 14.23
CA GLU A 163 12.16 -6.31 13.63
C GLU A 163 13.06 -5.15 14.09
N THR A 164 12.52 -3.93 14.12
CA THR A 164 13.23 -2.76 14.60
C THR A 164 13.58 -2.90 16.09
N ASN A 165 12.66 -3.37 16.93
CA ASN A 165 12.93 -3.63 18.36
C ASN A 165 14.06 -4.65 18.56
N VAL A 166 14.04 -5.75 17.82
CA VAL A 166 15.12 -6.76 17.87
C VAL A 166 16.46 -6.15 17.42
N MET A 167 16.44 -5.32 16.37
CA MET A 167 17.65 -4.66 15.88
C MET A 167 18.20 -3.66 16.90
N ILE A 168 17.32 -2.93 17.60
CA ILE A 168 17.69 -2.00 18.66
C ILE A 168 18.38 -2.72 19.81
N ASP A 169 17.81 -3.84 20.26
CA ASP A 169 18.40 -4.61 21.37
C ASP A 169 19.77 -5.17 21.00
N LYS A 170 19.96 -5.60 19.74
CA LYS A 170 21.28 -5.96 19.23
C LYS A 170 22.24 -4.77 19.20
N MET A 171 21.82 -3.61 18.67
CA MET A 171 22.65 -2.40 18.64
C MET A 171 23.04 -1.91 20.04
N LYS A 172 22.19 -2.08 21.06
CA LYS A 172 22.54 -1.75 22.46
C LYS A 172 23.68 -2.62 22.96
N ILE A 173 23.66 -3.91 22.63
CA ILE A 173 24.72 -4.86 22.98
C ILE A 173 26.00 -4.49 22.22
N ASP A 174 25.91 -4.35 20.90
CA ASP A 174 27.05 -4.04 20.03
C ASP A 174 27.73 -2.72 20.44
N LEU A 175 26.95 -1.65 20.72
CA LEU A 175 27.49 -0.37 21.19
C LEU A 175 28.17 -0.50 22.56
N GLY A 176 27.57 -1.28 23.47
CA GLY A 176 28.14 -1.55 24.79
C GLY A 176 29.45 -2.33 24.75
N GLU A 177 29.62 -3.20 23.76
CA GLU A 177 30.86 -3.96 23.51
C GLU A 177 31.92 -3.12 22.76
N LEU A 178 31.51 -2.31 21.78
CA LEU A 178 32.41 -1.47 20.96
C LEU A 178 33.06 -0.33 21.77
N GLN A 179 32.34 0.28 22.71
CA GLN A 179 32.82 1.42 23.50
C GLN A 179 34.13 1.16 24.27
N PRO A 180 34.27 0.07 25.06
CA PRO A 180 35.52 -0.24 25.74
C PRO A 180 36.65 -0.61 24.78
N VAL A 181 36.35 -1.32 23.68
CA VAL A 181 37.34 -1.68 22.66
C VAL A 181 37.89 -0.43 21.97
N LEU A 182 37.05 0.55 21.67
CA LEU A 182 37.47 1.81 21.06
C LEU A 182 38.36 2.63 22.00
N GLU A 183 38.05 2.66 23.30
CA GLU A 183 38.90 3.32 24.30
C GLU A 183 40.27 2.65 24.42
N GLU A 184 40.32 1.31 24.42
CA GLU A 184 41.57 0.56 24.47
C GLU A 184 42.42 0.79 23.21
N LYS A 185 41.81 0.68 22.02
CA LYS A 185 42.47 0.93 20.73
C LYS A 185 42.93 2.39 20.60
N SER A 186 42.12 3.35 21.05
CA SER A 186 42.50 4.78 21.06
C SER A 186 43.74 5.06 21.92
N LYS A 187 43.83 4.43 23.09
CA LYS A 187 45.03 4.52 23.95
C LYS A 187 46.24 3.87 23.28
N ALA A 188 46.09 2.67 22.73
CA ALA A 188 47.16 1.98 22.02
C ALA A 188 47.68 2.76 20.80
N THR A 189 46.80 3.35 19.98
CA THR A 189 47.20 4.18 18.82
C THR A 189 47.91 5.46 19.28
N ALA A 190 47.46 6.08 20.37
CA ALA A 190 48.12 7.26 20.94
C ALA A 190 49.55 6.93 21.45
N GLU A 191 49.75 5.78 22.09
CA GLU A 191 51.08 5.31 22.51
C GLU A 191 51.99 5.00 21.31
N LEU A 192 51.46 4.32 20.28
CA LEU A 192 52.19 4.03 19.05
C LEU A 192 52.63 5.31 18.32
N MET A 193 51.77 6.33 18.31
CA MET A 193 52.06 7.65 17.73
C MET A 193 53.19 8.36 18.46
N ILE A 194 53.23 8.29 19.78
CA ILE A 194 54.34 8.85 20.58
C ILE A 194 55.65 8.14 20.21
N GLN A 195 55.64 6.82 20.06
CA GLN A 195 56.81 6.04 19.73
C GLN A 195 57.32 6.28 18.30
N VAL A 196 56.44 6.33 17.30
CA VAL A 196 56.77 6.67 15.90
C VAL A 196 57.40 8.06 15.81
N ASN A 197 56.84 9.06 16.49
CA ASN A 197 57.38 10.42 16.47
C ASN A 197 58.79 10.50 17.09
N LYS A 198 59.04 9.71 18.14
CA LYS A 198 60.36 9.62 18.77
C LYS A 198 61.37 8.94 17.84
N ASP A 199 61.03 7.79 17.28
CA ASP A 199 61.93 7.02 16.40
C ASP A 199 62.20 7.76 15.08
N LYS A 200 61.23 8.54 14.57
CA LYS A 200 61.39 9.42 13.40
C LYS A 200 62.34 10.59 13.68
N ALA A 201 62.27 11.18 14.87
CA ALA A 201 63.21 12.22 15.27
C ALA A 201 64.64 11.68 15.42
N GLU A 202 64.80 10.49 16.00
CA GLU A 202 66.10 9.82 16.12
C GLU A 202 66.67 9.44 14.74
N ALA A 203 65.84 8.92 13.83
CA ALA A 203 66.23 8.60 12.45
C ALA A 203 66.72 9.82 11.67
N GLN A 204 66.08 10.99 11.86
CA GLN A 204 66.47 12.23 11.21
C GLN A 204 67.86 12.72 11.67
N ILE A 205 68.17 12.60 12.96
CA ILE A 205 69.49 12.95 13.52
C ILE A 205 70.59 12.05 12.93
N VAL A 206 70.33 10.74 12.82
CA VAL A 206 71.29 9.79 12.24
C VAL A 206 71.48 10.07 10.74
N LYS A 207 70.41 10.40 10.01
CA LYS A 207 70.46 10.75 8.58
C LYS A 207 71.34 11.97 8.30
N GLU A 208 71.21 13.02 9.11
CA GLU A 208 72.04 14.24 8.97
C GLU A 208 73.52 13.95 9.24
N ARG A 209 73.82 13.07 10.19
CA ARG A 209 75.20 12.66 10.50
C ARG A 209 75.85 11.85 9.38
N VAL A 210 75.11 10.92 8.76
CA VAL A 210 75.60 10.11 7.63
C VAL A 210 75.81 10.98 6.38
N ALA A 211 74.93 11.97 6.12
CA ALA A 211 75.10 12.92 5.02
C ALA A 211 76.37 13.80 5.16
N ALA A 212 76.72 14.19 6.38
CA ALA A 212 77.96 14.92 6.65
C ALA A 212 79.21 14.05 6.41
N ASP A 213 79.19 12.79 6.84
CA ASP A 213 80.27 11.83 6.62
C ASP A 213 80.44 11.50 5.11
N GLU A 214 79.34 11.38 4.36
CA GLU A 214 79.36 11.17 2.89
C GLU A 214 80.05 12.32 2.14
N ALA A 215 79.77 13.57 2.54
CA ALA A 215 80.37 14.74 1.93
C ALA A 215 81.90 14.78 2.12
N MET A 216 82.40 14.36 3.29
CA MET A 216 83.84 14.31 3.57
C MET A 216 84.58 13.25 2.74
N VAL A 217 84.00 12.05 2.60
CA VAL A 217 84.60 10.96 1.81
C VAL A 217 84.64 11.30 0.31
N LYS A 218 83.67 12.07 -0.18
CA LYS A 218 83.61 12.53 -1.57
C LYS A 218 84.72 13.52 -1.94
N VAL A 219 85.15 14.35 -0.98
CA VAL A 219 86.29 15.27 -1.17
C VAL A 219 87.61 14.49 -1.28
N GLN A 220 87.83 13.49 -0.41
CA GLN A 220 89.02 12.63 -0.46
C GLN A 220 89.10 11.79 -1.75
N ALA A 221 87.95 11.39 -2.31
CA ALA A 221 87.88 10.67 -3.59
C ALA A 221 88.35 11.51 -4.78
N ALA A 222 88.03 12.80 -4.80
CA ALA A 222 88.43 13.71 -5.87
C ALA A 222 89.95 14.00 -5.86
N GLU A 223 90.55 14.14 -4.67
CA GLU A 223 91.99 14.36 -4.52
C GLU A 223 92.83 13.15 -4.96
N THR A 224 92.35 11.94 -4.66
CA THR A 224 93.03 10.68 -5.03
C THR A 224 93.02 10.46 -6.55
N GLN A 225 91.95 10.87 -7.23
CA GLN A 225 91.82 10.75 -8.69
C GLN A 225 92.78 11.69 -9.44
N ALA A 226 92.98 12.92 -8.96
CA ALA A 226 93.90 13.87 -9.60
C ALA A 226 95.37 13.40 -9.56
N ILE A 227 95.78 12.68 -8.50
CA ILE A 227 97.14 12.11 -8.36
C ILE A 227 97.38 10.96 -9.36
N LYS A 228 96.30 10.26 -9.78
CA LYS A 228 96.34 9.15 -10.72
C LYS A 228 96.59 9.60 -12.16
N ASP A 229 95.92 10.66 -12.56
CA ASP A 229 95.97 11.15 -13.93
C ASP A 229 97.36 11.76 -14.26
N ASP A 230 98.03 12.38 -13.27
CA ASP A 230 99.36 12.98 -13.43
C ASP A 230 100.51 11.94 -13.50
N ALA A 231 100.36 10.78 -12.85
CA ALA A 231 101.36 9.70 -12.90
C ALA A 231 101.33 8.92 -14.23
N GLN A 232 100.17 8.87 -14.89
CA GLN A 232 99.98 8.11 -16.13
C GLN A 232 100.50 8.86 -17.36
N ALA A 233 100.37 10.20 -17.39
CA ALA A 233 100.79 11.04 -18.52
C ALA A 233 102.31 11.06 -18.78
N ASP A 234 103.13 10.85 -17.74
CA ASP A 234 104.59 10.83 -17.87
C ASP A 234 105.14 9.47 -18.33
N LEU A 235 104.39 8.38 -18.10
CA LEU A 235 104.77 7.01 -18.49
C LEU A 235 104.58 6.78 -20.00
N ASP A 236 103.61 7.47 -20.62
CA ASP A 236 103.29 7.37 -22.05
C ASP A 236 104.34 8.00 -22.98
N LYS A 237 105.22 8.89 -22.47
CA LYS A 237 106.28 9.55 -23.27
C LYS A 237 107.45 8.63 -23.65
N ALA A 238 107.72 7.56 -22.89
CA ALA A 238 108.90 6.69 -23.08
C ALA A 238 108.61 5.34 -23.77
N MET A 239 107.35 4.90 -23.76
CA MET A 239 106.93 3.63 -24.36
C MET A 239 107.15 3.50 -25.89
N PRO A 240 107.05 4.57 -26.71
CA PRO A 240 107.21 4.45 -28.16
C PRO A 240 108.64 4.05 -28.59
N ALA A 241 109.66 4.58 -27.92
CA ALA A 241 111.06 4.31 -28.23
C ALA A 241 111.46 2.86 -27.88
N LEU A 242 110.96 2.34 -26.75
CA LEU A 242 111.19 0.98 -26.30
C LEU A 242 110.51 -0.05 -27.23
N ASN A 243 109.24 0.20 -27.60
CA ASN A 243 108.48 -0.70 -28.48
C ASN A 243 109.09 -0.78 -29.90
N SER A 244 109.60 0.34 -30.42
CA SER A 244 110.30 0.39 -31.72
C SER A 244 111.58 -0.45 -31.75
N ALA A 245 112.36 -0.42 -30.65
CA ALA A 245 113.58 -1.21 -30.51
C ALA A 245 113.31 -2.71 -30.35
N VAL A 246 112.29 -3.11 -29.57
CA VAL A 246 111.89 -4.51 -29.40
C VAL A 246 111.34 -5.10 -30.72
N THR A 247 110.59 -4.30 -31.49
CA THR A 247 110.08 -4.71 -32.81
C THR A 247 111.23 -4.94 -33.78
N SER A 248 112.23 -4.07 -33.77
CA SER A 248 113.43 -4.21 -34.62
C SER A 248 114.30 -5.40 -34.22
N LEU A 249 114.37 -5.76 -32.95
CA LEU A 249 115.03 -6.98 -32.47
C LEU A 249 114.35 -8.25 -32.97
N ASN A 250 113.01 -8.32 -32.90
CA ASN A 250 112.25 -9.47 -33.38
C ASN A 250 112.38 -9.73 -34.90
N SER A 251 112.90 -8.75 -35.67
CA SER A 251 113.11 -8.87 -37.12
C SER A 251 114.44 -9.53 -37.52
N LEU A 252 115.35 -9.79 -36.57
CA LEU A 252 116.65 -10.44 -36.83
C LEU A 252 116.50 -11.96 -36.93
N ASN A 253 117.00 -12.55 -38.03
CA ASN A 253 116.99 -13.99 -38.25
C ASN A 253 118.36 -14.63 -37.98
N LYS A 254 118.39 -15.96 -37.78
CA LYS A 254 119.62 -16.71 -37.48
C LYS A 254 120.74 -16.54 -38.53
N ALA A 255 120.37 -16.23 -39.77
CA ALA A 255 121.31 -15.92 -40.85
C ALA A 255 122.08 -14.62 -40.59
N ASP A 256 121.41 -13.58 -40.11
CA ASP A 256 121.96 -12.24 -39.84
C ASP A 256 122.96 -12.26 -38.67
N ILE A 257 122.70 -13.10 -37.66
CA ILE A 257 123.61 -13.34 -36.52
C ILE A 257 124.88 -14.10 -36.99
N THR A 258 124.72 -15.01 -37.97
CA THR A 258 125.84 -15.76 -38.54
C THR A 258 126.73 -14.85 -39.41
N GLU A 259 126.15 -13.85 -40.09
CA GLU A 259 126.86 -12.83 -40.86
C GLU A 259 127.82 -12.03 -39.98
N ILE A 260 127.34 -11.46 -38.86
CA ILE A 260 128.18 -10.69 -37.91
C ILE A 260 129.29 -11.56 -37.31
N LYS A 261 129.03 -12.84 -37.07
CA LYS A 261 130.02 -13.78 -36.51
C LYS A 261 131.13 -14.16 -37.49
N SER A 262 130.83 -14.20 -38.79
CA SER A 262 131.74 -14.69 -39.83
C SER A 262 132.93 -13.77 -40.11
N PHE A 263 132.92 -12.53 -39.61
CA PHE A 263 134.01 -11.58 -39.82
C PHE A 263 135.31 -12.03 -39.10
N PRO A 264 136.42 -12.24 -39.85
CA PRO A 264 137.73 -12.50 -39.26
C PRO A 264 138.28 -11.28 -38.52
N LYS A 265 138.02 -10.07 -39.06
CA LYS A 265 138.30 -8.76 -38.46
C LYS A 265 137.09 -7.84 -38.71
N PRO A 266 136.37 -7.37 -37.68
CA PRO A 266 135.09 -6.67 -37.87
C PRO A 266 135.28 -5.23 -38.32
N PRO A 267 134.30 -4.64 -39.05
CA PRO A 267 134.23 -3.19 -39.26
C PRO A 267 134.12 -2.43 -37.93
N PRO A 268 134.70 -1.21 -37.82
CA PRO A 268 134.79 -0.47 -36.56
C PRO A 268 133.43 -0.27 -35.86
N LEU A 269 132.36 0.10 -36.60
CA LEU A 269 131.06 0.38 -35.98
C LEU A 269 130.31 -0.89 -35.55
N VAL A 270 130.57 -2.03 -36.21
CA VAL A 270 130.02 -3.34 -35.82
C VAL A 270 130.67 -3.82 -34.52
N GLN A 271 131.97 -3.56 -34.36
CA GLN A 271 132.68 -3.83 -33.11
C GLN A 271 132.14 -2.97 -31.96
N THR A 272 131.99 -1.65 -32.15
CA THR A 272 131.41 -0.75 -31.14
C THR A 272 129.97 -1.15 -30.75
N THR A 273 129.17 -1.60 -31.72
CA THR A 273 127.80 -2.08 -31.46
C THR A 273 127.79 -3.30 -30.54
N MET A 274 128.68 -4.25 -30.80
CA MET A 274 128.80 -5.44 -29.97
C MET A 274 129.42 -5.16 -28.59
N GLU A 275 130.34 -4.21 -28.49
CA GLU A 275 130.87 -3.76 -27.20
C GLU A 275 129.79 -3.08 -26.35
N ALA A 276 128.90 -2.29 -26.95
CA ALA A 276 127.74 -1.69 -26.27
C ALA A 276 126.73 -2.75 -25.79
N VAL A 277 126.43 -3.76 -26.61
CA VAL A 277 125.56 -4.89 -26.23
C VAL A 277 126.19 -5.76 -25.14
N CYS A 278 127.49 -6.05 -25.23
CA CYS A 278 128.21 -6.78 -24.19
C CYS A 278 128.24 -6.00 -22.87
N THR A 279 128.35 -4.66 -22.93
CA THR A 279 128.29 -3.79 -21.75
C THR A 279 126.91 -3.87 -21.07
N LEU A 280 125.81 -3.85 -21.84
CA LEU A 280 124.45 -4.04 -21.32
C LEU A 280 124.23 -5.43 -20.70
N LEU A 281 124.80 -6.48 -21.31
CA LEU A 281 124.76 -7.84 -20.80
C LEU A 281 125.78 -8.13 -19.68
N GLN A 282 126.55 -7.12 -19.27
CA GLN A 282 127.61 -7.16 -18.25
C GLN A 282 128.76 -8.13 -18.55
N GLU A 283 129.05 -8.36 -19.82
CA GLU A 283 130.17 -9.17 -20.30
C GLU A 283 131.39 -8.29 -20.67
N LYS A 284 132.57 -8.89 -20.83
CA LYS A 284 133.78 -8.15 -21.23
C LYS A 284 133.64 -7.58 -22.65
N ALA A 285 133.97 -6.30 -22.81
CA ALA A 285 133.86 -5.57 -24.08
C ALA A 285 135.10 -5.79 -24.97
N ASP A 286 135.26 -7.02 -25.46
CA ASP A 286 136.27 -7.40 -26.45
C ASP A 286 135.66 -8.33 -27.51
N TRP A 287 136.18 -8.30 -28.74
CA TRP A 287 135.58 -8.99 -29.89
C TRP A 287 135.54 -10.52 -29.74
N ASP A 288 136.51 -11.12 -29.05
CA ASP A 288 136.51 -12.56 -28.77
C ASP A 288 135.36 -12.98 -27.85
N THR A 289 134.98 -12.14 -26.88
CA THR A 289 133.83 -12.37 -26.01
C THR A 289 132.52 -12.07 -26.75
N ALA A 290 132.49 -11.02 -27.58
CA ALA A 290 131.34 -10.74 -28.46
C ALA A 290 131.01 -11.92 -29.40
N LYS A 291 132.02 -12.61 -29.95
CA LYS A 291 131.82 -13.83 -30.76
C LYS A 291 131.21 -14.99 -29.95
N LYS A 292 131.58 -15.13 -28.67
CA LYS A 292 130.99 -16.14 -27.77
C LYS A 292 129.53 -15.82 -27.47
N VAL A 293 129.23 -14.56 -27.18
CA VAL A 293 127.85 -14.08 -26.91
C VAL A 293 126.96 -14.25 -28.15
N LEU A 294 127.46 -13.95 -29.35
CA LEU A 294 126.74 -14.21 -30.62
C LEU A 294 126.60 -15.70 -30.97
N SER A 295 127.38 -16.58 -30.34
CA SER A 295 127.30 -18.04 -30.54
C SER A 295 126.30 -18.72 -29.61
N ASP A 296 125.78 -18.00 -28.61
CA ASP A 296 124.80 -18.53 -27.67
C ASP A 296 123.42 -18.68 -28.33
N SER A 297 122.87 -19.89 -28.29
CA SER A 297 121.52 -20.19 -28.77
C SER A 297 120.40 -19.41 -28.07
N GLN A 298 120.67 -18.86 -26.87
CA GLN A 298 119.73 -18.07 -26.06
C GLN A 298 119.94 -16.55 -26.15
N PHE A 299 120.80 -16.08 -27.06
CA PHE A 299 121.13 -14.66 -27.21
C PHE A 299 119.90 -13.76 -27.46
N MET A 300 119.03 -14.13 -28.41
CA MET A 300 117.83 -13.35 -28.74
C MET A 300 116.78 -13.33 -27.61
N PRO A 301 116.41 -14.49 -26.99
CA PRO A 301 115.57 -14.51 -25.79
C PRO A 301 116.12 -13.65 -24.64
N ARG A 302 117.44 -13.66 -24.43
CA ARG A 302 118.11 -12.89 -23.37
C ARG A 302 118.05 -11.38 -23.57
N LEU A 303 117.95 -10.91 -24.82
CA LEU A 303 117.74 -9.48 -25.15
C LEU A 303 116.28 -9.05 -25.00
N LEU A 304 115.33 -9.92 -25.37
CA LEU A 304 113.89 -9.65 -25.24
C LEU A 304 113.39 -9.73 -23.80
N GLY A 305 113.96 -10.63 -23.00
CA GLY A 305 113.66 -10.81 -21.57
C GLY A 305 114.55 -9.97 -20.64
N PHE A 306 115.20 -8.93 -21.14
CA PHE A 306 116.09 -8.09 -20.33
C PHE A 306 115.29 -7.25 -19.33
N ASP A 307 115.70 -7.26 -18.06
CA ASP A 307 115.07 -6.50 -16.98
C ASP A 307 115.35 -4.99 -17.14
N LYS A 308 114.47 -4.34 -17.89
CA LYS A 308 114.50 -2.91 -18.23
C LYS A 308 114.22 -1.98 -17.04
N ASP A 309 113.59 -2.49 -15.97
CA ASP A 309 113.18 -1.70 -14.81
C ASP A 309 114.29 -1.61 -13.75
N ASN A 310 115.34 -2.44 -13.84
CA ASN A 310 116.37 -2.58 -12.80
C ASN A 310 117.83 -2.62 -13.32
N ILE A 311 118.18 -1.73 -14.25
CA ILE A 311 119.54 -1.63 -14.81
C ILE A 311 120.49 -0.91 -13.84
N PRO A 312 121.65 -1.48 -13.46
CA PRO A 312 122.58 -0.80 -12.54
C PRO A 312 123.18 0.48 -13.13
N ASP A 313 123.22 1.57 -12.35
CA ASP A 313 123.73 2.89 -12.76
C ASP A 313 125.17 2.87 -13.31
N LYS A 314 126.00 1.91 -12.87
CA LYS A 314 127.37 1.72 -13.37
C LYS A 314 127.41 1.23 -14.82
N VAL A 315 126.39 0.52 -15.27
CA VAL A 315 126.26 -0.03 -16.63
C VAL A 315 125.77 1.04 -17.60
N ILE A 316 124.79 1.85 -17.17
CA ILE A 316 124.25 2.97 -17.97
C ILE A 316 125.33 4.02 -18.25
N LYS A 317 126.10 4.45 -17.23
CA LYS A 317 127.20 5.41 -17.43
C LYS A 317 128.31 4.91 -18.36
N LYS A 318 128.48 3.59 -18.49
CA LYS A 318 129.41 3.00 -19.46
C LYS A 318 128.80 2.96 -20.85
N LEU A 319 127.50 2.69 -20.96
CA LEU A 319 126.73 2.71 -22.20
C LEU A 319 126.64 4.12 -22.80
N GLU A 320 126.48 5.16 -21.98
CA GLU A 320 126.45 6.58 -22.39
C GLU A 320 127.69 7.01 -23.18
N LYS A 321 128.86 6.42 -22.88
CA LYS A 321 130.10 6.69 -23.64
C LYS A 321 130.01 6.24 -25.10
N TYR A 322 129.16 5.27 -25.40
CA TYR A 322 128.93 4.76 -26.75
C TYR A 322 127.71 5.44 -27.40
N THR A 323 126.61 5.63 -26.68
CA THR A 323 125.38 6.24 -27.22
C THR A 323 125.47 7.75 -27.44
N GLN A 324 126.38 8.46 -26.79
CA GLN A 324 126.64 9.89 -27.04
C GLN A 324 127.66 10.16 -28.15
N ASP A 325 128.28 9.12 -28.73
CA ASP A 325 129.20 9.29 -29.86
C ASP A 325 128.41 9.61 -31.15
N PRO A 326 128.63 10.77 -31.81
CA PRO A 326 127.91 11.17 -33.02
C PRO A 326 128.16 10.23 -34.22
N ALA A 327 129.20 9.40 -34.20
CA ALA A 327 129.42 8.38 -35.23
C ALA A 327 128.60 7.09 -34.99
N PHE A 328 128.05 6.89 -33.79
CA PHE A 328 127.34 5.68 -33.37
C PHE A 328 125.81 5.86 -33.41
N THR A 329 125.29 6.04 -34.62
CA THR A 329 123.85 6.11 -34.89
C THR A 329 123.36 4.87 -35.62
N PRO A 330 122.07 4.47 -35.44
CA PRO A 330 121.50 3.33 -36.16
C PRO A 330 121.67 3.40 -37.68
N GLU A 331 121.62 4.59 -38.25
CA GLU A 331 121.77 4.82 -39.70
C GLU A 331 123.23 4.69 -40.18
N ALA A 332 124.21 5.06 -39.35
CA ALA A 332 125.63 4.88 -39.65
C ALA A 332 126.05 3.41 -39.55
N VAL A 333 125.53 2.68 -38.56
CA VAL A 333 125.77 1.23 -38.39
C VAL A 333 125.13 0.43 -39.53
N ALA A 334 123.95 0.83 -40.00
CA ALA A 334 123.25 0.18 -41.12
C ALA A 334 124.07 0.14 -42.43
N LYS A 335 124.94 1.13 -42.65
CA LYS A 335 125.83 1.17 -43.84
C LYS A 335 126.96 0.14 -43.79
N GLN A 336 127.31 -0.38 -42.60
CA GLN A 336 128.36 -1.39 -42.42
C GLN A 336 127.79 -2.80 -42.17
N SER A 337 126.66 -2.91 -41.48
CA SER A 337 125.88 -4.15 -41.36
C SER A 337 124.45 -3.83 -40.95
N ASN A 338 123.48 -4.30 -41.75
CA ASN A 338 122.07 -4.09 -41.45
C ASN A 338 121.62 -4.90 -40.21
N ALA A 339 122.26 -6.04 -39.97
CA ALA A 339 122.05 -6.86 -38.78
C ALA A 339 122.51 -6.15 -37.49
N ALA A 340 123.59 -5.36 -37.55
CA ALA A 340 124.09 -4.61 -36.40
C ALA A 340 123.23 -3.37 -36.06
N LYS A 341 122.43 -2.86 -37.01
CA LYS A 341 121.52 -1.72 -36.80
C LYS A 341 120.51 -1.98 -35.68
N SER A 342 119.88 -3.15 -35.67
CA SER A 342 118.84 -3.51 -34.69
C SER A 342 119.40 -3.61 -33.27
N LEU A 343 120.64 -4.09 -33.13
CA LEU A 343 121.36 -4.14 -31.86
C LEU A 343 121.77 -2.74 -31.35
N CYS A 344 122.11 -1.82 -32.26
CA CYS A 344 122.39 -0.41 -31.93
C CYS A 344 121.12 0.33 -31.46
N MET A 345 119.98 0.15 -32.12
CA MET A 345 118.70 0.78 -31.70
C MET A 345 118.25 0.31 -30.32
N TRP A 346 118.47 -0.97 -29.99
CA TRP A 346 118.15 -1.52 -28.68
C TRP A 346 119.00 -0.92 -27.56
N ALA A 347 120.30 -0.75 -27.79
CA ALA A 347 121.17 -0.11 -26.81
C ALA A 347 120.77 1.35 -26.51
N HIS A 348 120.34 2.11 -27.54
CA HIS A 348 119.81 3.48 -27.37
C HIS A 348 118.48 3.52 -26.61
N ALA A 349 117.55 2.62 -26.90
CA ALA A 349 116.23 2.61 -26.25
C ALA A 349 116.30 2.27 -24.76
N MET A 350 117.26 1.44 -24.34
CA MET A 350 117.46 1.10 -22.92
C MET A 350 118.00 2.28 -22.08
N ASP A 351 118.77 3.19 -22.67
CA ASP A 351 119.20 4.43 -21.99
C ASP A 351 118.02 5.40 -21.78
N VAL A 352 117.14 5.54 -22.78
CA VAL A 352 115.98 6.45 -22.71
C VAL A 352 114.94 5.95 -21.70
N TYR A 353 114.64 4.65 -21.67
CA TYR A 353 113.65 4.08 -20.75
C TYR A 353 114.10 4.18 -19.28
N SER A 354 115.38 3.95 -18.99
CA SER A 354 115.89 4.04 -17.61
C SER A 354 115.86 5.47 -17.04
N LYS A 355 116.01 6.50 -17.89
CA LYS A 355 115.90 7.92 -17.47
C LYS A 355 114.48 8.27 -17.04
N VAL A 356 113.47 7.79 -17.77
CA VAL A 356 112.05 8.06 -17.45
C VAL A 356 111.57 7.23 -16.27
N ALA A 357 111.99 5.97 -16.13
CA ALA A 357 111.62 5.11 -14.99
C ALA A 357 112.01 5.71 -13.61
N LYS A 358 113.07 6.52 -13.54
CA LYS A 358 113.47 7.23 -12.31
C LYS A 358 112.54 8.38 -11.93
N GLU A 359 111.83 8.99 -12.87
CA GLU A 359 110.92 10.12 -12.60
C GLU A 359 109.54 9.65 -12.12
N VAL A 360 109.08 8.45 -12.52
CA VAL A 360 107.73 7.95 -12.20
C VAL A 360 107.64 7.17 -10.88
N GLY A 361 108.77 6.71 -10.33
CA GLY A 361 108.84 5.94 -9.07
C GLY A 361 108.21 6.64 -7.84
N PRO A 362 108.50 7.93 -7.57
CA PRO A 362 107.93 8.64 -6.42
C PRO A 362 106.41 8.86 -6.51
N LYS A 363 105.87 9.02 -7.72
CA LYS A 363 104.43 9.29 -7.95
C LYS A 363 103.57 8.04 -7.71
N ARG A 364 104.09 6.86 -8.04
CA ARG A 364 103.38 5.57 -7.89
C ARG A 364 103.20 5.13 -6.43
N ALA A 365 104.15 5.47 -5.56
CA ALA A 365 104.05 5.19 -4.12
C ALA A 365 103.01 6.06 -3.41
N LYS A 366 102.93 7.35 -3.75
CA LYS A 366 101.92 8.28 -3.21
C LYS A 366 100.49 7.92 -3.60
N LEU A 367 100.30 7.33 -4.79
CA LEU A 367 98.99 6.88 -5.25
C LEU A 367 98.46 5.68 -4.44
N ASN A 368 99.30 4.68 -4.16
CA ASN A 368 98.88 3.51 -3.38
C ASN A 368 98.48 3.88 -1.94
N GLU A 369 99.18 4.83 -1.32
CA GLU A 369 98.89 5.27 0.05
C GLU A 369 97.57 6.06 0.14
N ALA A 370 97.26 6.86 -0.90
CA ALA A 370 95.99 7.58 -1.03
C ALA A 370 94.80 6.64 -1.38
N GLU A 371 94.99 5.62 -2.23
CA GLU A 371 93.93 4.63 -2.53
C GLU A 371 93.60 3.74 -1.32
N GLU A 372 94.57 3.41 -0.46
CA GLU A 372 94.32 2.59 0.73
C GLU A 372 93.53 3.35 1.83
N THR A 373 93.80 4.65 1.99
CA THR A 373 93.07 5.52 2.92
C THR A 373 91.63 5.76 2.46
N LEU A 374 91.40 5.94 1.15
CA LEU A 374 90.07 6.06 0.57
C LEU A 374 89.21 4.80 0.78
N ASN A 375 89.80 3.61 0.59
CA ASN A 375 89.08 2.35 0.74
C ASN A 375 88.62 2.08 2.19
N LYS A 376 89.45 2.45 3.18
CA LYS A 376 89.07 2.34 4.60
C LYS A 376 87.93 3.31 4.95
N ALA A 377 87.95 4.54 4.43
CA ALA A 377 86.89 5.51 4.67
C ALA A 377 85.55 5.09 4.02
N ASN A 378 85.58 4.55 2.80
CA ASN A 378 84.39 4.03 2.11
C ASN A 378 83.76 2.82 2.82
N ALA A 379 84.55 1.93 3.42
CA ALA A 379 84.03 0.78 4.16
C ALA A 379 83.24 1.21 5.42
N VAL A 380 83.75 2.21 6.15
CA VAL A 380 83.07 2.77 7.34
C VAL A 380 81.80 3.53 6.96
N LEU A 381 81.83 4.27 5.85
CA LEU A 381 80.65 4.96 5.32
C LEU A 381 79.53 3.96 4.99
N LYS A 382 79.87 2.86 4.33
CA LYS A 382 78.91 1.81 3.95
C LYS A 382 78.25 1.16 5.16
N THR A 383 79.01 0.86 6.22
CA THR A 383 78.42 0.33 7.47
C THR A 383 77.43 1.31 8.11
N LYS A 384 77.72 2.63 8.08
CA LYS A 384 76.79 3.64 8.61
C LYS A 384 75.57 3.85 7.71
N GLN A 385 75.71 3.70 6.40
CA GLN A 385 74.59 3.72 5.45
C GLN A 385 73.65 2.51 5.66
N ASP A 386 74.20 1.32 5.90
CA ASP A 386 73.40 0.12 6.18
C ASP A 386 72.65 0.23 7.54
N GLU A 387 73.29 0.80 8.56
CA GLU A 387 72.63 1.11 9.85
C GLU A 387 71.51 2.15 9.70
N LEU A 388 71.72 3.19 8.89
CA LEU A 388 70.69 4.19 8.58
C LEU A 388 69.51 3.57 7.83
N GLN A 389 69.77 2.70 6.86
CA GLN A 389 68.71 1.99 6.12
C GLN A 389 67.88 1.11 7.06
N GLY A 390 68.50 0.39 7.99
CA GLY A 390 67.79 -0.41 9.00
C GLY A 390 66.97 0.40 10.00
N VAL A 391 67.31 1.67 10.26
CA VAL A 391 66.48 2.58 11.06
C VAL A 391 65.32 3.12 10.22
N ILE A 392 65.55 3.50 8.96
CA ILE A 392 64.51 3.98 8.03
C ILE A 392 63.45 2.90 7.77
N ASP A 393 63.86 1.64 7.55
CA ASP A 393 62.94 0.53 7.31
C ASP A 393 62.08 0.22 8.56
N ARG A 394 62.65 0.39 9.77
CA ARG A 394 61.90 0.27 11.03
C ARG A 394 60.88 1.40 11.20
N VAL A 395 61.27 2.65 10.91
CA VAL A 395 60.34 3.80 10.96
C VAL A 395 59.23 3.63 9.94
N ALA A 396 59.53 3.21 8.71
CA ALA A 396 58.51 2.95 7.68
C ALA A 396 57.56 1.80 8.06
N GLY A 397 58.06 0.77 8.74
CA GLY A 397 57.24 -0.31 9.28
C GLY A 397 56.29 0.17 10.39
N LEU A 398 56.78 0.99 11.32
CA LEU A 398 55.97 1.57 12.39
C LEU A 398 54.97 2.62 11.87
N GLU A 399 55.33 3.41 10.85
CA GLU A 399 54.42 4.34 10.17
C GLU A 399 53.25 3.59 9.49
N ARG A 400 53.53 2.46 8.84
CA ARG A 400 52.48 1.62 8.22
C ARG A 400 51.54 1.01 9.28
N GLN A 401 52.09 0.54 10.41
CA GLN A 401 51.29 0.04 11.53
C GLN A 401 50.42 1.13 12.16
N LEU A 402 50.94 2.37 12.23
CA LEU A 402 50.19 3.52 12.71
C LEU A 402 49.05 3.89 11.76
N GLU A 403 49.29 3.94 10.44
CA GLU A 403 48.23 4.16 9.45
C GLU A 403 47.13 3.09 9.53
N GLU A 404 47.49 1.81 9.65
CA GLU A 404 46.53 0.71 9.80
C GLU A 404 45.73 0.84 11.12
N ALA A 405 46.40 1.15 12.23
CA ALA A 405 45.75 1.33 13.53
C ALA A 405 44.84 2.57 13.58
N GLU A 406 45.24 3.68 12.96
CA GLU A 406 44.42 4.89 12.82
C GLU A 406 43.20 4.64 11.92
N ALA A 407 43.38 3.92 10.82
CA ALA A 407 42.27 3.55 9.94
C ALA A 407 41.28 2.62 10.65
N GLU A 408 41.76 1.62 11.40
CA GLU A 408 40.92 0.72 12.20
C GLU A 408 40.19 1.48 13.32
N GLN A 409 40.90 2.34 14.06
CA GLN A 409 40.30 3.19 15.09
C GLN A 409 39.21 4.11 14.52
N LYS A 410 39.49 4.76 13.39
CA LYS A 410 38.53 5.66 12.74
C LYS A 410 37.31 4.90 12.25
N SER A 411 37.49 3.73 11.65
CA SER A 411 36.39 2.86 11.24
C SER A 411 35.51 2.46 12.43
N LEU A 412 36.12 2.04 13.55
CA LEU A 412 35.38 1.67 14.77
C LEU A 412 34.68 2.88 15.41
N ALA A 413 35.30 4.06 15.36
CA ALA A 413 34.70 5.30 15.86
C ALA A 413 33.49 5.73 15.01
N ASP A 414 33.61 5.66 13.68
CA ASP A 414 32.52 5.96 12.75
C ASP A 414 31.36 4.95 12.93
N GLU A 415 31.66 3.66 13.11
CA GLU A 415 30.65 2.62 13.37
C GLU A 415 29.94 2.82 14.72
N ALA A 416 30.66 3.20 15.77
CA ALA A 416 30.08 3.52 17.07
C ALA A 416 29.18 4.77 17.02
N ASP A 417 29.60 5.84 16.33
CA ASP A 417 28.80 7.06 16.17
C ASP A 417 27.52 6.81 15.35
N ILE A 418 27.62 6.05 14.26
CA ILE A 418 26.45 5.62 13.47
C ILE A 418 25.49 4.80 14.34
N THR A 419 26.00 3.84 15.10
CA THR A 419 25.18 2.98 15.98
C THR A 419 24.53 3.77 17.11
N ALA A 420 25.23 4.73 17.71
CA ALA A 420 24.68 5.63 18.73
C ALA A 420 23.56 6.52 18.16
N LYS A 421 23.76 7.13 16.99
CA LYS A 421 22.73 7.93 16.31
C LYS A 421 21.50 7.08 15.96
N ARG A 422 21.71 5.87 15.44
CA ARG A 422 20.63 4.90 15.18
C ARG A 422 19.86 4.57 16.45
N LEU A 423 20.54 4.38 17.58
CA LEU A 423 19.92 4.12 18.89
C LEU A 423 19.05 5.28 19.38
N VAL A 424 19.49 6.53 19.22
CA VAL A 424 18.70 7.71 19.57
C VAL A 424 17.43 7.79 18.70
N ARG A 425 17.58 7.60 17.38
CA ARG A 425 16.46 7.58 16.43
C ARG A 425 15.47 6.46 16.73
N ALA A 426 15.99 5.28 17.05
CA ALA A 426 15.23 4.12 17.51
C ALA A 426 14.44 4.39 18.80
N GLY A 427 15.06 5.04 19.79
CA GLY A 427 14.39 5.42 21.03
C GLY A 427 13.21 6.35 20.79
N LYS A 428 13.38 7.35 19.91
CA LYS A 428 12.28 8.24 19.49
C LYS A 428 11.15 7.45 18.83
N LEU A 429 11.47 6.61 17.84
CA LEU A 429 10.50 5.82 17.07
C LEU A 429 9.70 4.86 17.98
N THR A 430 10.40 4.10 18.83
CA THR A 430 9.77 3.13 19.75
C THR A 430 8.90 3.80 20.79
N SER A 431 9.33 4.93 21.36
CA SER A 431 8.51 5.68 22.31
C SER A 431 7.25 6.27 21.67
N ALA A 432 7.33 6.76 20.42
CA ALA A 432 6.20 7.36 19.72
C ALA A 432 5.15 6.33 19.27
N LEU A 433 5.59 5.11 18.93
CA LEU A 433 4.75 4.05 18.38
C LEU A 433 4.41 2.92 19.36
N ALA A 434 4.86 2.99 20.62
CA ALA A 434 4.56 1.95 21.63
C ALA A 434 3.05 1.75 21.83
N ASP A 435 2.30 2.84 22.01
CA ASP A 435 0.84 2.79 22.17
C ASP A 435 0.15 2.30 20.89
N GLU A 436 0.70 2.67 19.72
CA GLU A 436 0.18 2.21 18.43
C GLU A 436 0.38 0.72 18.24
N GLN A 437 1.52 0.17 18.69
CA GLN A 437 1.79 -1.25 18.59
C GLN A 437 0.73 -2.08 19.34
N VAL A 438 0.32 -1.65 20.54
CA VAL A 438 -0.74 -2.32 21.30
C VAL A 438 -2.08 -2.18 20.59
N ARG A 439 -2.43 -0.96 20.15
CA ARG A 439 -3.69 -0.67 19.44
C ARG A 439 -3.81 -1.46 18.14
N TRP A 440 -2.76 -1.48 17.31
CA TRP A 440 -2.73 -2.22 16.05
C TRP A 440 -2.81 -3.72 16.27
N LYS A 441 -2.20 -4.24 17.34
CA LYS A 441 -2.32 -5.65 17.69
C LYS A 441 -3.75 -6.00 18.08
N GLU A 442 -4.35 -5.25 19.01
CA GLU A 442 -5.75 -5.45 19.39
C GLU A 442 -6.71 -5.30 18.21
N THR A 443 -6.44 -4.36 17.31
CA THR A 443 -7.26 -4.14 16.11
C THR A 443 -7.07 -5.27 15.09
N ALA A 444 -5.84 -5.75 14.88
CA ALA A 444 -5.56 -6.88 14.00
C ALA A 444 -6.17 -8.18 14.53
N ASP A 445 -6.13 -8.41 15.85
CA ASP A 445 -6.75 -9.56 16.51
C ASP A 445 -8.27 -9.50 16.36
N LYS A 446 -8.90 -8.34 16.62
CA LYS A 446 -10.34 -8.12 16.39
C LYS A 446 -10.75 -8.32 14.93
N ILE A 447 -10.00 -7.76 13.97
CA ILE A 447 -10.24 -7.98 12.54
C ILE A 447 -10.12 -9.48 12.21
N GLY A 448 -9.21 -10.20 12.86
CA GLY A 448 -9.09 -11.66 12.75
C GLY A 448 -10.36 -12.38 13.20
N GLU A 449 -10.86 -12.06 14.40
CA GLU A 449 -12.12 -12.61 14.95
C GLU A 449 -13.31 -12.25 14.04
N ASP A 450 -13.44 -10.99 13.64
CA ASP A 450 -14.51 -10.51 12.77
C ASP A 450 -14.46 -11.16 11.38
N THR A 451 -13.27 -11.53 10.87
CA THR A 451 -13.11 -12.23 9.59
C THR A 451 -13.75 -13.61 9.61
N GLU A 452 -13.76 -14.30 10.75
CA GLU A 452 -14.45 -15.59 10.90
C GLU A 452 -15.98 -15.41 10.93
N LEU A 453 -16.47 -14.39 11.66
CA LEU A 453 -17.89 -14.05 11.76
C LEU A 453 -18.49 -13.50 10.46
N LEU A 454 -17.63 -12.99 9.58
CA LEU A 454 -17.99 -12.39 8.30
C LEU A 454 -18.82 -13.33 7.40
N VAL A 455 -18.63 -14.64 7.54
CA VAL A 455 -19.36 -15.66 6.77
C VAL A 455 -20.87 -15.55 7.00
N GLY A 456 -21.30 -15.47 8.26
CA GLY A 456 -22.71 -15.32 8.63
C GLY A 456 -23.19 -13.88 8.55
N ASP A 457 -22.37 -12.90 8.96
CA ASP A 457 -22.79 -11.50 8.98
C ASP A 457 -23.06 -10.96 7.57
N VAL A 458 -22.18 -11.26 6.60
CA VAL A 458 -22.39 -10.86 5.19
C VAL A 458 -23.51 -11.67 4.56
N PHE A 459 -23.72 -12.92 4.99
CA PHE A 459 -24.84 -13.73 4.54
C PHE A 459 -26.17 -13.08 4.93
N LEU A 460 -26.34 -12.75 6.22
CA LEU A 460 -27.52 -12.03 6.70
C LEU A 460 -27.65 -10.65 6.04
N GLY A 461 -26.56 -9.88 5.93
CA GLY A 461 -26.57 -8.59 5.22
C GLY A 461 -27.05 -8.69 3.77
N SER A 462 -26.64 -9.74 3.05
CA SER A 462 -27.09 -9.99 1.67
C SER A 462 -28.55 -10.43 1.58
N ALA A 463 -29.04 -11.20 2.56
CA ALA A 463 -30.44 -11.57 2.71
C ALA A 463 -31.30 -10.34 2.99
N CYS A 464 -30.84 -9.47 3.89
CA CYS A 464 -31.46 -8.18 4.16
C CYS A 464 -31.55 -7.36 2.87
N ILE A 465 -30.47 -7.22 2.10
CA ILE A 465 -30.51 -6.45 0.84
C ILE A 465 -31.53 -7.00 -0.17
N SER A 466 -31.67 -8.32 -0.22
CA SER A 466 -32.51 -8.98 -1.22
C SER A 466 -33.99 -8.97 -0.87
N TYR A 467 -34.34 -9.01 0.43
CA TYR A 467 -35.71 -9.20 0.90
C TYR A 467 -36.27 -8.09 1.79
N TYR A 468 -35.46 -7.29 2.50
CA TYR A 468 -35.95 -6.26 3.45
C TYR A 468 -36.87 -5.22 2.84
N GLY A 469 -36.59 -4.86 1.58
CA GLY A 469 -36.99 -3.56 1.03
C GLY A 469 -38.49 -3.25 1.18
N ALA A 470 -39.36 -4.21 0.88
CA ALA A 470 -40.81 -3.99 0.88
C ALA A 470 -41.45 -3.98 2.29
N PHE A 471 -40.80 -4.58 3.29
CA PHE A 471 -41.36 -4.76 4.62
C PHE A 471 -41.21 -3.52 5.51
N THR A 472 -42.05 -3.38 6.54
CA THR A 472 -41.91 -2.33 7.57
C THR A 472 -40.92 -2.76 8.65
N GLY A 473 -40.41 -1.80 9.44
CA GLY A 473 -39.38 -2.06 10.46
C GLY A 473 -39.68 -3.23 11.39
N VAL A 474 -40.91 -3.33 11.90
CA VAL A 474 -41.32 -4.41 12.82
C VAL A 474 -41.14 -5.80 12.21
N TYR A 475 -41.48 -6.00 10.93
CA TYR A 475 -41.27 -7.29 10.27
C TYR A 475 -39.80 -7.54 9.94
N ARG A 476 -39.01 -6.48 9.66
CA ARG A 476 -37.57 -6.59 9.44
C ARG A 476 -36.86 -7.07 10.71
N ASP A 477 -37.20 -6.49 11.87
CA ASP A 477 -36.59 -6.89 13.14
C ASP A 477 -36.93 -8.34 13.50
N GLN A 478 -38.21 -8.73 13.36
CA GLN A 478 -38.66 -10.11 13.62
C GLN A 478 -37.95 -11.14 12.73
N VAL A 479 -37.84 -10.86 11.43
CA VAL A 479 -37.26 -11.82 10.49
C VAL A 479 -35.76 -11.99 10.72
N VAL A 480 -35.06 -10.94 11.13
CA VAL A 480 -33.62 -11.02 11.42
C VAL A 480 -33.32 -11.70 12.74
N GLU A 481 -34.14 -11.48 13.76
CA GLU A 481 -34.03 -12.28 14.99
C GLU A 481 -34.22 -13.78 14.70
N GLU A 482 -35.14 -14.13 13.80
CA GLU A 482 -35.35 -15.51 13.36
C GLU A 482 -34.15 -16.05 12.57
N TRP A 483 -33.59 -15.26 11.65
CA TRP A 483 -32.43 -15.68 10.86
C TRP A 483 -31.16 -15.82 11.70
N ILE A 484 -30.94 -14.93 12.69
CA ILE A 484 -29.80 -15.03 13.63
C ILE A 484 -29.89 -16.32 14.44
N LYS A 485 -31.07 -16.63 14.99
CA LYS A 485 -31.30 -17.89 15.73
C LYS A 485 -31.01 -19.12 14.86
N MET A 486 -31.49 -19.12 13.62
CA MET A 486 -31.24 -20.21 12.68
C MET A 486 -29.73 -20.36 12.37
N CYS A 487 -29.00 -19.27 12.16
CA CYS A 487 -27.55 -19.32 11.94
C CYS A 487 -26.84 -19.91 13.17
N GLN A 488 -27.24 -19.52 14.38
CA GLN A 488 -26.69 -20.06 15.63
C GLN A 488 -26.99 -21.56 15.79
N ASP A 489 -28.23 -21.99 15.53
CA ASP A 489 -28.65 -23.40 15.61
C ASP A 489 -27.89 -24.29 14.62
N LYS A 490 -27.54 -23.74 13.45
CA LYS A 490 -26.77 -24.44 12.41
C LYS A 490 -25.25 -24.28 12.53
N ALA A 491 -24.78 -23.68 13.63
CA ALA A 491 -23.36 -23.42 13.90
C ALA A 491 -22.65 -22.61 12.78
N ILE A 492 -23.37 -21.70 12.12
CA ILE A 492 -22.78 -20.73 11.19
C ILE A 492 -22.17 -19.60 12.03
N PRO A 493 -20.88 -19.25 11.84
CA PRO A 493 -20.25 -18.13 12.55
C PRO A 493 -20.99 -16.83 12.25
N VAL A 494 -21.59 -16.21 13.27
CA VAL A 494 -22.39 -14.99 13.14
C VAL A 494 -22.29 -14.17 14.43
N SER A 495 -22.30 -12.85 14.28
CA SER A 495 -22.33 -11.93 15.41
C SER A 495 -23.68 -11.99 16.13
N GLY A 496 -23.68 -11.99 17.47
CA GLY A 496 -24.90 -12.08 18.29
C GLY A 496 -25.92 -10.95 18.05
N ASN A 497 -25.46 -9.77 17.61
CA ASN A 497 -26.28 -8.61 17.26
C ASN A 497 -26.06 -8.19 15.79
N CYS A 498 -26.02 -9.15 14.87
CA CYS A 498 -25.84 -8.87 13.44
C CYS A 498 -26.98 -7.98 12.93
N THR A 499 -26.65 -6.79 12.42
CA THR A 499 -27.60 -5.87 11.79
C THR A 499 -27.03 -5.40 10.46
N LEU A 500 -27.90 -5.16 9.47
CA LEU A 500 -27.49 -4.68 8.14
C LEU A 500 -26.56 -3.46 8.23
N ARG A 501 -26.90 -2.52 9.11
CA ARG A 501 -26.09 -1.34 9.41
C ARG A 501 -24.71 -1.69 9.96
N ALA A 502 -24.57 -2.61 10.90
CA ALA A 502 -23.26 -2.93 11.49
C ALA A 502 -22.33 -3.56 10.44
N THR A 503 -22.86 -4.41 9.57
CA THR A 503 -22.05 -5.16 8.60
C THR A 503 -21.69 -4.35 7.35
N LEU A 504 -22.62 -3.55 6.83
CA LEU A 504 -22.49 -2.92 5.50
C LEU A 504 -22.51 -1.39 5.52
N SER A 505 -22.79 -0.74 6.66
CA SER A 505 -22.75 0.72 6.72
C SER A 505 -21.34 1.24 6.95
N ASN A 506 -21.04 2.37 6.30
CA ASN A 506 -19.91 3.21 6.65
C ASN A 506 -20.44 4.40 7.46
N PRO A 507 -20.00 4.61 8.71
CA PRO A 507 -20.46 5.72 9.55
C PRO A 507 -20.30 7.10 8.89
N VAL A 508 -19.30 7.26 7.99
CA VAL A 508 -19.11 8.50 7.23
C VAL A 508 -20.22 8.70 6.19
N GLU A 509 -20.53 7.66 5.40
CA GLU A 509 -21.61 7.70 4.40
C GLU A 509 -22.98 7.93 5.05
N VAL A 510 -23.26 7.26 6.17
CA VAL A 510 -24.52 7.46 6.91
C VAL A 510 -24.65 8.91 7.39
N ARG A 511 -23.57 9.51 7.87
CA ARG A 511 -23.57 10.94 8.24
C ARG A 511 -23.83 11.85 7.03
N GLU A 512 -23.27 11.55 5.88
CA GLU A 512 -23.56 12.30 4.65
C GLU A 512 -25.04 12.18 4.24
N TRP A 513 -25.62 10.99 4.34
CA TRP A 513 -27.06 10.79 4.06
C TRP A 513 -27.93 11.61 5.00
N ASN A 514 -27.58 11.67 6.28
CA ASN A 514 -28.28 12.49 7.27
C ASN A 514 -28.20 13.98 6.94
N ILE A 515 -27.02 14.45 6.49
CA ILE A 515 -26.84 15.83 6.02
C ILE A 515 -27.72 16.11 4.78
N TRP A 516 -27.91 15.12 3.90
CA TRP A 516 -28.79 15.25 2.73
C TRP A 516 -30.28 15.08 3.04
N GLY A 517 -30.65 14.88 4.31
CA GLY A 517 -32.05 14.86 4.77
C GLY A 517 -32.65 13.47 4.96
N LEU A 518 -31.84 12.42 4.97
CA LEU A 518 -32.29 11.10 5.45
C LEU A 518 -32.43 11.14 6.98
N PRO A 519 -33.51 10.59 7.56
CA PRO A 519 -33.61 10.49 9.01
C PRO A 519 -32.58 9.54 9.63
N THR A 520 -32.36 9.72 10.93
CA THR A 520 -31.42 8.94 11.75
C THR A 520 -31.98 7.59 12.22
N ASP A 521 -33.24 7.26 11.90
CA ASP A 521 -33.85 6.01 12.36
C ASP A 521 -33.32 4.78 11.60
N GLY A 522 -33.39 3.62 12.25
CA GLY A 522 -32.82 2.37 11.73
C GLY A 522 -33.37 1.98 10.35
N VAL A 523 -34.67 2.15 10.12
CA VAL A 523 -35.33 1.79 8.85
C VAL A 523 -34.85 2.69 7.71
N SER A 524 -34.69 4.00 7.97
CA SER A 524 -34.19 4.96 6.98
C SER A 524 -32.74 4.67 6.60
N ILE A 525 -31.87 4.40 7.58
CA ILE A 525 -30.47 4.03 7.32
C ILE A 525 -30.40 2.74 6.50
N ASP A 526 -31.18 1.71 6.87
CA ASP A 526 -31.28 0.47 6.10
C ASP A 526 -31.72 0.75 4.66
N ASN A 527 -32.75 1.57 4.46
CA ASN A 527 -33.20 1.98 3.14
C ASN A 527 -32.11 2.72 2.34
N GLY A 528 -31.25 3.52 3.01
CA GLY A 528 -30.08 4.14 2.42
C GLY A 528 -29.06 3.11 1.91
N ILE A 529 -28.77 2.08 2.70
CA ILE A 529 -27.90 0.95 2.32
C ILE A 529 -28.51 0.18 1.14
N LEU A 530 -29.81 -0.12 1.19
CA LEU A 530 -30.53 -0.83 0.12
C LEU A 530 -30.47 -0.07 -1.21
N THR A 531 -30.58 1.26 -1.15
CA THR A 531 -30.54 2.14 -2.32
C THR A 531 -29.16 2.20 -2.96
N THR A 532 -28.10 2.20 -2.16
CA THR A 532 -26.71 2.38 -2.62
C THR A 532 -26.00 1.08 -2.97
N ARG A 533 -26.21 0.02 -2.19
CA ARG A 533 -25.58 -1.30 -2.35
C ARG A 533 -26.41 -2.30 -3.17
N GLY A 534 -27.68 -1.99 -3.44
CA GLY A 534 -28.56 -2.85 -4.23
C GLY A 534 -28.10 -3.02 -5.69
N LYS A 535 -28.12 -4.26 -6.20
CA LYS A 535 -27.83 -4.55 -7.62
C LYS A 535 -28.94 -4.10 -8.57
N ARG A 536 -30.21 -4.23 -8.14
CA ARG A 536 -31.39 -3.79 -8.88
C ARG A 536 -31.65 -2.30 -8.65
N TRP A 537 -32.28 -1.64 -9.61
CA TRP A 537 -32.63 -0.23 -9.45
C TRP A 537 -33.71 -0.05 -8.37
N PRO A 538 -33.54 0.88 -7.43
CA PRO A 538 -34.49 1.10 -6.34
C PRO A 538 -35.77 1.79 -6.84
N LEU A 539 -36.91 1.19 -6.50
CA LEU A 539 -38.23 1.78 -6.63
C LEU A 539 -38.79 2.06 -5.23
N MET A 540 -38.81 3.34 -4.87
CA MET A 540 -39.10 3.83 -3.53
C MET A 540 -40.59 4.18 -3.42
N ILE A 541 -41.29 3.48 -2.55
CA ILE A 541 -42.67 3.75 -2.15
C ILE A 541 -42.63 4.86 -1.10
N ASP A 542 -42.85 6.10 -1.55
CA ASP A 542 -42.60 7.33 -0.81
C ASP A 542 -43.81 8.29 -0.93
N PRO A 543 -44.92 8.02 -0.21
CA PRO A 543 -46.09 8.89 -0.25
C PRO A 543 -45.83 10.28 0.35
N GLN A 544 -44.86 10.41 1.26
CA GLN A 544 -44.53 11.68 1.91
C GLN A 544 -43.45 12.51 1.18
N GLY A 545 -42.77 11.96 0.17
CA GLY A 545 -41.78 12.66 -0.65
C GLY A 545 -40.39 12.79 0.01
N GLN A 546 -40.11 12.01 1.04
CA GLN A 546 -38.84 12.04 1.77
C GLN A 546 -37.68 11.48 0.95
N ALA A 547 -37.86 10.29 0.39
CA ALA A 547 -36.86 9.64 -0.45
C ALA A 547 -36.57 10.47 -1.70
N ASN A 548 -37.62 11.06 -2.29
CA ASN A 548 -37.50 11.96 -3.43
C ASN A 548 -36.61 13.18 -3.12
N THR A 549 -36.83 13.83 -1.97
CA THR A 549 -36.03 14.98 -1.53
C THR A 549 -34.59 14.58 -1.23
N TRP A 550 -34.41 13.45 -0.55
CA TRP A 550 -33.09 12.90 -0.22
C TRP A 550 -32.24 12.60 -1.47
N VAL A 551 -32.81 11.89 -2.46
CA VAL A 551 -32.10 11.56 -3.72
C VAL A 551 -31.75 12.82 -4.51
N LYS A 552 -32.62 13.84 -4.51
CA LYS A 552 -32.34 15.15 -5.12
C LYS A 552 -31.12 15.81 -4.48
N ASN A 553 -31.03 15.81 -3.16
CA ASN A 553 -29.92 16.41 -2.42
C ASN A 553 -28.62 15.62 -2.61
N MET A 554 -28.69 14.29 -2.53
CA MET A 554 -27.56 13.37 -2.72
C MET A 554 -26.93 13.53 -4.12
N CYS A 555 -27.74 13.54 -5.17
CA CYS A 555 -27.26 13.58 -6.55
C CYS A 555 -27.14 15.00 -7.14
N ASN A 556 -27.34 16.05 -6.35
CA ASN A 556 -27.35 17.44 -6.84
C ASN A 556 -26.02 17.82 -7.52
N LYS A 557 -24.89 17.47 -6.89
CA LYS A 557 -23.54 17.73 -7.42
C LYS A 557 -23.20 16.89 -8.66
N ALA A 558 -23.87 15.74 -8.84
CA ALA A 558 -23.61 14.80 -9.93
C ALA A 558 -24.43 15.10 -11.20
N GLY A 559 -25.23 16.17 -11.22
CA GLY A 559 -26.03 16.56 -12.39
C GLY A 559 -27.30 15.72 -12.59
N LEU A 560 -28.06 15.50 -11.51
CA LEU A 560 -29.32 14.74 -11.54
C LEU A 560 -30.33 15.28 -12.55
N ARG A 561 -30.93 14.38 -13.34
CA ARG A 561 -32.04 14.70 -14.24
C ARG A 561 -33.35 14.11 -13.71
N ILE A 562 -34.33 14.98 -13.52
CA ILE A 562 -35.68 14.59 -13.08
C ILE A 562 -36.56 14.40 -14.30
N VAL A 563 -37.29 13.29 -14.34
CA VAL A 563 -38.10 12.88 -15.49
C VAL A 563 -39.41 12.26 -15.01
N LYS A 564 -40.51 12.44 -15.76
CA LYS A 564 -41.77 11.72 -15.55
C LYS A 564 -42.13 10.87 -16.75
N LEU A 565 -42.86 9.77 -16.53
CA LEU A 565 -43.35 8.90 -17.62
C LEU A 565 -44.31 9.62 -18.57
N THR A 566 -44.93 10.71 -18.12
CA THR A 566 -45.81 11.55 -18.95
C THR A 566 -45.06 12.44 -19.92
N ASP A 567 -43.74 12.61 -19.75
CA ASP A 567 -42.96 13.54 -20.57
C ASP A 567 -42.62 12.91 -21.93
N PRO A 568 -43.04 13.48 -23.08
CA PRO A 568 -42.79 12.86 -24.38
C PRO A 568 -41.30 12.76 -24.76
N SER A 569 -40.44 13.54 -24.11
CA SER A 569 -38.98 13.56 -24.32
C SER A 569 -38.21 12.70 -23.31
N PHE A 570 -38.90 11.90 -22.47
CA PHE A 570 -38.27 11.14 -21.40
C PHE A 570 -37.19 10.19 -21.94
N LEU A 571 -37.49 9.44 -23.02
CA LEU A 571 -36.56 8.49 -23.63
C LEU A 571 -35.30 9.16 -24.14
N ARG A 572 -35.42 10.29 -24.84
CA ARG A 572 -34.27 11.04 -25.34
C ARG A 572 -33.40 11.59 -24.19
N THR A 573 -34.03 12.03 -23.10
CA THR A 573 -33.31 12.46 -21.90
C THR A 573 -32.58 11.27 -21.27
N MET A 574 -33.23 10.11 -21.22
CA MET A 574 -32.67 8.86 -20.71
C MET A 574 -31.44 8.42 -21.51
N GLU A 575 -31.53 8.40 -22.85
CA GLU A 575 -30.40 8.07 -23.75
C GLU A 575 -29.19 8.98 -23.51
N ASN A 576 -29.41 10.29 -23.37
CA ASN A 576 -28.33 11.23 -23.09
C ASN A 576 -27.69 11.00 -21.72
N CYS A 577 -28.50 10.71 -20.69
CA CYS A 577 -27.99 10.45 -19.35
C CYS A 577 -27.19 9.16 -19.29
N VAL A 578 -27.63 8.11 -19.99
CA VAL A 578 -26.92 6.83 -20.09
C VAL A 578 -25.56 7.01 -20.78
N ARG A 579 -25.51 7.86 -21.83
CA ARG A 579 -24.25 8.16 -22.55
C ARG A 579 -23.25 8.94 -21.71
N ILE A 580 -23.73 9.87 -20.88
CA ILE A 580 -22.88 10.77 -20.07
C ILE A 580 -22.57 10.18 -18.68
N GLY A 581 -23.36 9.20 -18.22
CA GLY A 581 -23.28 8.67 -16.86
C GLY A 581 -24.01 9.52 -15.81
N SER A 582 -24.88 10.45 -16.22
CA SER A 582 -25.63 11.30 -15.28
C SER A 582 -26.77 10.53 -14.60
N PRO A 583 -26.98 10.69 -13.28
CA PRO A 583 -28.06 10.01 -12.57
C PRO A 583 -29.44 10.53 -13.00
N VAL A 584 -30.43 9.65 -13.01
CA VAL A 584 -31.83 9.98 -13.37
C VAL A 584 -32.77 9.58 -12.24
N LEU A 585 -33.66 10.51 -11.86
CA LEU A 585 -34.77 10.28 -10.94
C LEU A 585 -36.09 10.33 -11.70
N MET A 586 -36.80 9.20 -11.72
CA MET A 586 -38.14 9.09 -12.26
C MET A 586 -39.18 9.28 -11.16
N GLU A 587 -40.04 10.29 -11.31
CA GLU A 587 -41.08 10.62 -10.33
C GLU A 587 -42.44 10.07 -10.71
N ASP A 588 -43.27 9.84 -9.70
CA ASP A 588 -44.68 9.47 -9.83
C ASP A 588 -44.92 8.20 -10.66
N VAL A 589 -44.07 7.18 -10.44
CA VAL A 589 -44.21 5.88 -11.11
C VAL A 589 -45.49 5.18 -10.66
N GLY A 590 -46.34 4.80 -11.62
CA GLY A 590 -47.56 4.04 -11.38
C GLY A 590 -47.31 2.55 -11.13
N GLU A 591 -48.36 1.73 -11.21
CA GLU A 591 -48.26 0.27 -11.09
C GLU A 591 -47.71 -0.41 -12.37
N VAL A 592 -47.85 0.27 -13.51
CA VAL A 592 -47.37 -0.21 -14.82
C VAL A 592 -46.12 0.56 -15.23
N LEU A 593 -45.05 -0.17 -15.49
CA LEU A 593 -43.80 0.38 -16.04
C LEU A 593 -43.85 0.38 -17.58
N ASP A 594 -43.25 1.40 -18.19
CA ASP A 594 -43.14 1.47 -19.64
C ASP A 594 -42.18 0.38 -20.17
N PRO A 595 -42.60 -0.46 -21.14
CA PRO A 595 -41.77 -1.52 -21.71
C PRO A 595 -40.45 -1.03 -22.33
N SER A 596 -40.38 0.22 -22.78
CA SER A 596 -39.14 0.81 -23.34
C SER A 596 -37.99 0.88 -22.33
N LEU A 597 -38.28 0.84 -21.03
CA LEU A 597 -37.29 0.84 -19.96
C LEU A 597 -36.72 -0.56 -19.66
N GLU A 598 -37.27 -1.62 -20.26
CA GLU A 598 -36.94 -3.00 -19.92
C GLU A 598 -35.45 -3.34 -20.08
N THR A 599 -34.79 -2.78 -21.08
CA THR A 599 -33.36 -2.98 -21.32
C THR A 599 -32.50 -2.34 -20.24
N ILE A 600 -32.87 -1.14 -19.78
CA ILE A 600 -32.20 -0.41 -18.69
C ILE A 600 -32.44 -1.10 -17.35
N LEU A 601 -33.69 -1.51 -17.09
CA LEU A 601 -34.08 -2.15 -15.83
C LEU A 601 -33.34 -3.49 -15.63
N ASN A 602 -33.22 -4.28 -16.70
CA ASN A 602 -32.49 -5.54 -16.68
C ASN A 602 -30.97 -5.38 -16.90
N LYS A 603 -30.48 -4.16 -17.10
CA LYS A 603 -29.06 -3.86 -17.39
C LYS A 603 -28.50 -4.71 -18.56
N GLN A 604 -29.26 -4.80 -19.66
CA GLN A 604 -28.90 -5.59 -20.85
C GLN A 604 -27.80 -4.89 -21.68
N VAL A 605 -26.63 -4.73 -21.09
CA VAL A 605 -25.45 -4.14 -21.73
C VAL A 605 -24.74 -5.22 -22.55
N PHE A 606 -24.34 -4.88 -23.77
CA PHE A 606 -23.59 -5.77 -24.66
C PHE A 606 -22.34 -5.07 -25.20
N ASN A 607 -21.30 -5.87 -25.48
CA ASN A 607 -20.06 -5.37 -26.06
C ASN A 607 -20.13 -5.47 -27.59
N SER A 608 -19.93 -4.35 -28.28
CA SER A 608 -19.82 -4.30 -29.75
C SER A 608 -18.65 -3.41 -30.14
N GLY A 609 -17.70 -3.95 -30.91
CA GLY A 609 -16.53 -3.19 -31.38
C GLY A 609 -15.65 -2.61 -30.25
N GLY A 610 -15.57 -3.27 -29.10
CA GLY A 610 -14.80 -2.81 -27.93
C GLY A 610 -15.49 -1.72 -27.10
N ARG A 611 -16.71 -1.30 -27.47
CA ARG A 611 -17.55 -0.38 -26.69
C ARG A 611 -18.66 -1.14 -25.97
N ARG A 612 -19.01 -0.67 -24.78
CA ARG A 612 -20.20 -1.11 -24.04
C ARG A 612 -21.40 -0.33 -24.50
N LEU A 613 -22.38 -1.02 -25.08
CA LEU A 613 -23.60 -0.42 -25.62
C LEU A 613 -24.82 -1.00 -24.91
N ILE A 614 -25.89 -0.21 -24.84
CA ILE A 614 -27.20 -0.65 -24.43
C ILE A 614 -28.23 -0.20 -25.47
N ARG A 615 -29.20 -1.06 -25.79
CA ARG A 615 -30.26 -0.72 -26.72
C ARG A 615 -31.43 -0.08 -25.97
N ILE A 616 -31.81 1.13 -26.36
CA ILE A 616 -32.96 1.86 -25.78
C ILE A 616 -33.90 2.17 -26.95
N GLY A 617 -35.10 1.58 -26.93
CA GLY A 617 -35.98 1.59 -28.10
C GLY A 617 -35.29 0.98 -29.33
N ASP A 618 -35.15 1.78 -30.38
CA ASP A 618 -34.47 1.38 -31.62
C ASP A 618 -33.00 1.85 -31.71
N SER A 619 -32.52 2.58 -30.70
CA SER A 619 -31.18 3.21 -30.70
C SER A 619 -30.19 2.41 -29.87
N ASP A 620 -28.98 2.22 -30.39
CA ASP A 620 -27.83 1.73 -29.63
C ASP A 620 -27.07 2.92 -29.01
N VAL A 621 -26.89 2.92 -27.69
CA VAL A 621 -26.31 4.02 -26.92
C VAL A 621 -25.10 3.53 -26.15
N ASP A 622 -24.00 4.30 -26.15
CA ASP A 622 -22.85 4.01 -25.30
C ASP A 622 -23.26 4.03 -23.81
N TYR A 623 -22.85 3.00 -23.07
CA TYR A 623 -23.20 2.83 -21.66
C TYR A 623 -22.04 3.23 -20.75
N ASP A 624 -22.28 4.20 -19.86
CA ASP A 624 -21.35 4.59 -18.80
C ASP A 624 -21.69 3.87 -17.48
N ASP A 625 -20.68 3.34 -16.79
CA ASP A 625 -20.86 2.59 -15.53
C ASP A 625 -21.31 3.45 -14.35
N ASN A 626 -21.07 4.76 -14.40
CA ASN A 626 -21.48 5.70 -13.35
C ASN A 626 -22.96 6.02 -13.41
N PHE A 627 -23.65 5.65 -14.49
CA PHE A 627 -25.08 5.86 -14.64
C PHE A 627 -25.86 5.21 -13.47
N LYS A 628 -26.75 6.00 -12.83
CA LYS A 628 -27.65 5.53 -11.78
C LYS A 628 -29.10 5.88 -12.08
N PHE A 629 -30.02 4.97 -11.77
CA PHE A 629 -31.44 5.15 -12.00
C PHE A 629 -32.24 4.96 -10.70
N TYR A 630 -33.04 5.95 -10.35
CA TYR A 630 -33.89 5.98 -9.16
C TYR A 630 -35.35 6.17 -9.57
N MET A 631 -36.26 5.48 -8.89
CA MET A 631 -37.71 5.60 -9.13
C MET A 631 -38.44 5.89 -7.82
N THR A 632 -39.43 6.78 -7.86
CA THR A 632 -40.28 7.13 -6.71
C THR A 632 -41.75 7.01 -7.08
N THR A 633 -42.57 6.53 -6.14
CA THR A 633 -44.04 6.52 -6.27
C THR A 633 -44.69 7.14 -5.05
N LYS A 634 -45.76 7.92 -5.28
CA LYS A 634 -46.59 8.50 -4.21
C LYS A 634 -47.73 7.59 -3.79
N LEU A 635 -47.94 6.47 -4.48
CA LEU A 635 -48.99 5.53 -4.12
C LEU A 635 -48.64 4.90 -2.77
N PRO A 636 -49.53 4.95 -1.75
CA PRO A 636 -49.21 4.44 -0.42
C PRO A 636 -49.23 2.91 -0.35
N ASN A 637 -50.02 2.24 -1.20
CA ASN A 637 -50.11 0.78 -1.27
C ASN A 637 -50.28 0.31 -2.74
N PRO A 638 -49.25 0.46 -3.59
CA PRO A 638 -49.30 0.02 -4.99
C PRO A 638 -49.22 -1.50 -5.09
N HIS A 639 -49.93 -2.08 -6.06
CA HIS A 639 -49.82 -3.50 -6.38
C HIS A 639 -48.86 -3.76 -7.54
N TYR A 640 -47.60 -4.07 -7.22
CA TYR A 640 -46.61 -4.45 -8.22
C TYR A 640 -46.67 -5.96 -8.51
N PRO A 641 -46.90 -6.39 -9.76
CA PRO A 641 -46.88 -7.80 -10.11
C PRO A 641 -45.44 -8.37 -10.06
N PRO A 642 -45.27 -9.70 -10.01
CA PRO A 642 -43.95 -10.32 -9.95
C PRO A 642 -43.01 -9.88 -11.08
N GLU A 643 -43.54 -9.61 -12.27
CA GLU A 643 -42.78 -9.11 -13.43
C GLU A 643 -42.03 -7.80 -13.12
N VAL A 644 -42.62 -6.93 -12.28
CA VAL A 644 -41.99 -5.69 -11.83
C VAL A 644 -41.01 -5.98 -10.69
N SER A 645 -41.40 -6.79 -9.70
CA SER A 645 -40.56 -7.15 -8.56
C SER A 645 -39.23 -7.84 -8.94
N ILE A 646 -39.19 -8.52 -10.09
CA ILE A 646 -37.99 -9.15 -10.67
C ILE A 646 -37.01 -8.11 -11.25
N LYS A 647 -37.51 -6.95 -11.66
CA LYS A 647 -36.75 -5.91 -12.37
C LYS A 647 -36.21 -4.84 -11.41
N VAL A 648 -36.98 -4.48 -10.39
CA VAL A 648 -36.65 -3.40 -9.46
C VAL A 648 -36.49 -3.91 -8.03
N SER A 649 -35.77 -3.17 -7.20
CA SER A 649 -35.76 -3.37 -5.75
C SER A 649 -36.85 -2.51 -5.13
N LEU A 650 -37.89 -3.13 -4.58
CA LEU A 650 -38.99 -2.40 -3.93
C LEU A 650 -38.55 -1.94 -2.55
N LEU A 651 -38.55 -0.64 -2.31
CA LEU A 651 -38.14 -0.05 -1.02
C LEU A 651 -39.31 0.70 -0.40
N ASN A 652 -39.64 0.34 0.83
CA ASN A 652 -40.67 0.99 1.63
C ASN A 652 -40.07 2.19 2.36
N PHE A 653 -40.32 3.39 1.84
CA PHE A 653 -39.91 4.68 2.41
C PHE A 653 -41.06 5.35 3.17
N TYR A 654 -42.00 4.57 3.70
CA TYR A 654 -42.99 5.10 4.64
C TYR A 654 -42.30 5.72 5.84
N VAL A 655 -42.68 6.95 6.16
CA VAL A 655 -42.19 7.64 7.36
C VAL A 655 -42.55 6.81 8.60
N THR A 656 -41.55 6.52 9.43
CA THR A 656 -41.71 5.80 10.69
C THR A 656 -42.04 6.76 11.83
N MET A 657 -42.62 6.25 12.92
CA MET A 657 -42.94 7.08 14.08
C MET A 657 -41.69 7.64 14.75
N GLU A 658 -40.63 6.84 14.83
CA GLU A 658 -39.33 7.25 15.33
C GLU A 658 -38.67 8.30 14.41
N GLY A 659 -38.62 8.02 13.10
CA GLY A 659 -38.02 8.95 12.12
C GLY A 659 -38.71 10.30 12.08
N LEU A 660 -40.05 10.34 12.15
CA LEU A 660 -40.79 11.61 12.24
C LEU A 660 -40.55 12.32 13.57
N THR A 661 -40.48 11.57 14.68
CA THR A 661 -40.20 12.15 16.00
C THR A 661 -38.84 12.85 16.00
N ASP A 662 -37.80 12.21 15.47
CA ASP A 662 -36.46 12.79 15.39
C ASP A 662 -36.43 14.03 14.47
N GLN A 663 -37.16 13.99 13.35
CA GLN A 663 -37.30 15.13 12.44
C GLN A 663 -37.98 16.32 13.12
N LEU A 664 -39.12 16.09 13.79
CA LEU A 664 -39.86 17.13 14.51
C LEU A 664 -39.06 17.66 15.71
N LEU A 665 -38.32 16.79 16.41
CA LEU A 665 -37.41 17.19 17.48
C LEU A 665 -36.33 18.14 16.97
N GLY A 666 -35.74 17.83 15.81
CA GLY A 666 -34.77 18.71 15.14
C GLY A 666 -35.36 20.10 14.88
N ILE A 667 -36.59 20.17 14.37
CA ILE A 667 -37.29 21.43 14.07
C ILE A 667 -37.55 22.24 15.35
N VAL A 668 -38.11 21.61 16.40
CA VAL A 668 -38.38 22.33 17.68
C VAL A 668 -37.10 22.89 18.26
N VAL A 669 -36.04 22.09 18.31
CA VAL A 669 -34.76 22.52 18.87
C VAL A 669 -34.16 23.66 18.04
N ALA A 670 -34.23 23.58 16.71
CA ALA A 670 -33.75 24.63 15.82
C ALA A 670 -34.48 25.97 16.04
N MET A 671 -35.78 25.94 16.32
CA MET A 671 -36.57 27.16 16.55
C MET A 671 -36.48 27.70 17.99
N GLU A 672 -36.47 26.83 19.00
CA GLU A 672 -36.44 27.24 20.41
C GLU A 672 -35.02 27.57 20.89
N ARG A 673 -34.02 26.81 20.43
CA ARG A 673 -32.61 26.97 20.80
C ARG A 673 -31.71 26.88 19.56
N PRO A 674 -31.77 27.88 18.66
CA PRO A 674 -30.99 27.89 17.43
C PRO A 674 -29.48 27.72 17.69
N GLU A 675 -28.96 28.34 18.76
CA GLU A 675 -27.55 28.22 19.17
C GLU A 675 -27.13 26.76 19.42
N LEU A 676 -27.96 25.96 20.09
CA LEU A 676 -27.66 24.53 20.32
C LEU A 676 -27.74 23.71 19.04
N SER A 677 -28.68 24.05 18.15
CA SER A 677 -28.84 23.36 16.87
C SER A 677 -27.66 23.64 15.94
N GLU A 678 -27.23 24.90 15.82
CA GLU A 678 -26.04 25.29 15.06
C GLU A 678 -24.77 24.68 15.64
N MET A 679 -24.61 24.73 16.97
CA MET A 679 -23.48 24.10 17.65
C MET A 679 -23.44 22.59 17.39
N LYS A 680 -24.58 21.89 17.45
CA LYS A 680 -24.64 20.46 17.12
C LYS A 680 -24.26 20.20 15.66
N HIS A 681 -24.81 20.96 14.71
CA HIS A 681 -24.47 20.77 13.29
C HIS A 681 -22.97 21.00 13.04
N MET A 682 -22.39 22.03 13.64
CA MET A 682 -20.96 22.32 13.55
C MET A 682 -20.12 21.21 14.18
N LEU A 683 -20.44 20.78 15.40
CA LEU A 683 -19.75 19.70 16.11
C LEU A 683 -19.84 18.38 15.35
N THR A 684 -21.00 18.05 14.78
CA THR A 684 -21.20 16.83 13.99
C THR A 684 -20.31 16.84 12.74
N ALA A 685 -20.28 17.96 12.02
CA ALA A 685 -19.46 18.13 10.82
C ALA A 685 -17.95 18.12 11.16
N GLN A 686 -17.55 18.79 12.24
CA GLN A 686 -16.16 18.81 12.70
C GLN A 686 -15.72 17.42 13.20
N SER A 687 -16.56 16.72 13.97
CA SER A 687 -16.34 15.35 14.42
C SER A 687 -16.13 14.40 13.24
N ALA A 688 -16.94 14.52 12.18
CA ALA A 688 -16.79 13.72 10.96
C ALA A 688 -15.44 13.99 10.26
N ARG A 689 -15.05 15.26 10.10
CA ARG A 689 -13.75 15.64 9.51
C ARG A 689 -12.58 15.12 10.35
N MET A 690 -12.62 15.32 11.66
CA MET A 690 -11.56 14.87 12.57
C MET A 690 -11.41 13.34 12.57
N LYS A 691 -12.51 12.58 12.51
CA LYS A 691 -12.45 11.11 12.38
C LYS A 691 -11.86 10.67 11.04
N ALA A 692 -12.18 11.38 9.95
CA ALA A 692 -11.58 11.12 8.64
C ALA A 692 -10.07 11.45 8.62
N GLU A 693 -9.68 12.60 9.20
CA GLU A 693 -8.28 13.00 9.34
C GLU A 693 -7.48 12.00 10.19
N LEU A 694 -8.05 11.47 11.28
CA LEU A 694 -7.40 10.42 12.08
C LEU A 694 -7.12 9.16 11.26
N LYS A 695 -8.11 8.71 10.47
CA LYS A 695 -7.94 7.54 9.59
C LYS A 695 -6.88 7.79 8.52
N GLU A 696 -6.88 8.96 7.90
CA GLU A 696 -5.89 9.33 6.89
C GLU A 696 -4.47 9.40 7.49
N MET A 697 -4.31 9.94 8.70
CA MET A 697 -3.03 9.96 9.39
C MET A 697 -2.54 8.55 9.71
N GLU A 698 -3.43 7.65 10.15
CA GLU A 698 -3.09 6.25 10.40
C GLU A 698 -2.68 5.51 9.13
N ASP A 699 -3.46 5.66 8.05
CA ASP A 699 -3.13 5.10 6.73
C ASP A 699 -1.79 5.65 6.22
N ARG A 700 -1.50 6.93 6.44
CA ARG A 700 -0.22 7.55 6.08
C ARG A 700 0.94 7.00 6.89
N ILE A 701 0.78 6.80 8.20
CA ILE A 701 1.80 6.19 9.07
C ILE A 701 2.14 4.78 8.57
N LEU A 702 1.11 3.95 8.33
CA LEU A 702 1.28 2.58 7.83
C LEU A 702 1.90 2.57 6.42
N PHE A 703 1.49 3.48 5.54
CA PHE A 703 2.05 3.61 4.20
C PHE A 703 3.55 3.95 4.24
N LEU A 704 3.94 4.96 5.03
CA LEU A 704 5.32 5.38 5.20
C LEU A 704 6.18 4.24 5.77
N MET A 705 5.68 3.53 6.79
CA MET A 705 6.33 2.36 7.34
C MET A 705 6.47 1.23 6.33
N SER A 706 5.45 0.94 5.53
CA SER A 706 5.47 -0.13 4.52
C SER A 706 6.44 0.16 3.37
N THR A 707 6.53 1.43 2.95
CA THR A 707 7.35 1.90 1.81
C THR A 707 8.82 2.04 2.17
N ALA A 708 9.15 2.21 3.45
CA ALA A 708 10.54 2.26 3.91
C ALA A 708 11.28 0.96 3.55
N THR A 709 12.30 1.09 2.69
CA THR A 709 13.18 -0.01 2.25
C THR A 709 14.54 0.14 2.91
N GLY A 710 15.11 -0.97 3.40
CA GLY A 710 16.34 -0.94 4.19
C GLY A 710 16.08 -0.67 5.68
N ASN A 711 17.09 -0.15 6.38
CA ASN A 711 16.99 0.15 7.81
C ASN A 711 16.21 1.45 8.03
N ILE A 712 15.03 1.34 8.65
CA ILE A 712 14.13 2.48 8.96
C ILE A 712 14.86 3.55 9.80
N LEU A 713 15.86 3.15 10.58
CA LEU A 713 16.63 4.04 11.45
C LEU A 713 17.58 4.99 10.71
N ASP A 714 17.82 4.75 9.42
CA ASP A 714 18.67 5.59 8.59
C ASP A 714 17.91 6.78 7.98
N ASP A 715 16.59 6.71 7.89
CA ASP A 715 15.72 7.75 7.36
C ASP A 715 15.22 8.69 8.47
N GLU A 716 15.92 9.80 8.66
CA GLU A 716 15.60 10.79 9.69
C GLU A 716 14.31 11.57 9.37
N GLU A 717 14.06 11.87 8.09
CA GLU A 717 12.84 12.58 7.67
C GLU A 717 11.59 11.73 7.94
N LEU A 718 11.67 10.42 7.70
CA LEU A 718 10.61 9.48 8.03
C LEU A 718 10.29 9.47 9.53
N ILE A 719 11.32 9.43 10.40
CA ILE A 719 11.10 9.36 11.85
C ILE A 719 10.49 10.66 12.39
N ASP A 720 10.97 11.81 11.91
CA ASP A 720 10.45 13.11 12.34
C ASP A 720 9.02 13.33 11.82
N THR A 721 8.71 12.89 10.60
CA THR A 721 7.33 12.96 10.06
C THR A 721 6.38 12.01 10.78
N LEU A 722 6.83 10.81 11.18
CA LEU A 722 6.04 9.88 12.00
C LEU A 722 5.76 10.44 13.39
N ALA A 723 6.78 11.02 14.05
CA ALA A 723 6.63 11.65 15.36
C ALA A 723 5.67 12.84 15.32
N ALA A 724 5.78 13.70 14.30
CA ALA A 724 4.88 14.82 14.10
C ALA A 724 3.43 14.35 13.83
N SER A 725 3.25 13.35 12.97
CA SER A 725 1.93 12.79 12.62
C SER A 725 1.24 12.14 13.83
N LYS A 726 2.01 11.48 14.70
CA LYS A 726 1.51 10.91 15.95
C LYS A 726 1.08 12.00 16.94
N ALA A 727 1.87 13.06 17.09
CA ALA A 727 1.52 14.17 17.98
C ALA A 727 0.20 14.83 17.54
N THR A 728 0.01 15.06 16.24
CA THR A 728 -1.24 15.58 15.71
C THR A 728 -2.40 14.59 15.88
N ALA A 729 -2.18 13.28 15.70
CA ALA A 729 -3.21 12.26 15.92
C ALA A 729 -3.69 12.22 17.39
N ILE A 730 -2.79 12.33 18.37
CA ILE A 730 -3.17 12.40 19.80
C ILE A 730 -4.02 13.65 20.07
N GLU A 731 -3.65 14.80 19.51
CA GLU A 731 -4.40 16.05 19.70
C GLU A 731 -5.81 15.97 19.09
N ILE A 732 -5.91 15.44 17.86
CA ILE A 732 -7.21 15.25 17.19
C ILE A 732 -8.05 14.22 17.95
N HIS A 733 -7.45 13.13 18.42
CA HIS A 733 -8.18 12.12 19.21
C HIS A 733 -8.78 12.73 20.47
N LYS A 734 -8.00 13.54 21.21
CA LYS A 734 -8.50 14.26 22.38
C LYS A 734 -9.66 15.20 22.01
N LYS A 735 -9.53 15.98 20.93
CA LYS A 735 -10.61 16.86 20.43
C LYS A 735 -11.86 16.10 20.02
N VAL A 736 -11.71 14.91 19.44
CA VAL A 736 -12.85 14.02 19.11
C VAL A 736 -13.55 13.59 20.39
N THR A 737 -12.83 13.13 21.41
CA THR A 737 -13.45 12.71 22.68
C THR A 737 -14.16 13.87 23.40
N GLU A 738 -13.58 15.07 23.41
CA GLU A 738 -14.22 16.27 23.97
C GLU A 738 -15.47 16.67 23.17
N SER A 739 -15.42 16.54 21.84
CA SER A 739 -16.58 16.82 20.97
C SER A 739 -17.71 15.80 21.19
N GLU A 740 -17.39 14.52 21.41
CA GLU A 740 -18.38 13.48 21.69
C GLU A 740 -19.06 13.68 23.06
N GLN A 741 -18.30 14.11 24.08
CA GLN A 741 -18.86 14.49 25.38
C GLN A 741 -19.79 15.70 25.25
N THR A 742 -19.37 16.72 24.51
CA THR A 742 -20.18 17.92 24.27
C THR A 742 -21.45 17.58 23.47
N GLU A 743 -21.34 16.69 22.48
CA GLU A 743 -22.49 16.19 21.70
C GLU A 743 -23.49 15.46 22.60
N ALA A 744 -23.01 14.62 23.53
CA ALA A 744 -23.86 13.95 24.50
C ALA A 744 -24.58 14.94 25.44
N GLU A 745 -23.90 15.98 25.93
CA GLU A 745 -24.51 17.04 26.73
C GLU A 745 -25.61 17.79 25.96
N ILE A 746 -25.35 18.12 24.69
CA ILE A 746 -26.34 18.74 23.80
C ILE A 746 -27.55 17.81 23.61
N ASP A 747 -27.32 16.51 23.43
CA ASP A 747 -28.39 15.54 23.27
C ASP A 747 -29.25 15.43 24.53
N THR A 748 -28.66 15.43 25.73
CA THR A 748 -29.46 15.48 26.97
C THR A 748 -30.34 16.72 27.07
N THR A 749 -29.88 17.87 26.55
CA THR A 749 -30.71 19.09 26.52
C THR A 749 -31.80 19.04 25.45
N ARG A 750 -31.53 18.37 24.32
CA ARG A 750 -32.53 18.12 23.27
C ARG A 750 -33.64 17.18 23.75
N GLU A 751 -33.30 16.16 24.53
CA GLU A 751 -34.24 15.15 25.01
C GLU A 751 -35.44 15.73 25.78
N VAL A 752 -35.28 16.89 26.42
CA VAL A 752 -36.38 17.59 27.10
C VAL A 752 -37.53 17.92 26.15
N TYR A 753 -37.23 18.24 24.88
CA TYR A 753 -38.22 18.55 23.85
C TYR A 753 -38.79 17.31 23.15
N ARG A 754 -38.22 16.11 23.39
CA ARG A 754 -38.66 14.87 22.71
C ARG A 754 -40.14 14.57 22.97
N LYS A 755 -40.65 14.86 24.17
CA LYS A 755 -42.08 14.67 24.48
C LYS A 755 -43.01 15.44 23.53
N VAL A 756 -42.64 16.68 23.18
CA VAL A 756 -43.41 17.51 22.23
C VAL A 756 -43.35 16.92 20.83
N ALA A 757 -42.19 16.41 20.43
CA ALA A 757 -42.00 15.79 19.12
C ALA A 757 -42.77 14.46 18.99
N ILE A 758 -42.74 13.61 20.03
CA ILE A 758 -43.53 12.36 20.08
C ILE A 758 -45.01 12.69 19.96
N HIS A 759 -45.50 13.67 20.73
CA HIS A 759 -46.89 14.09 20.67
C HIS A 759 -47.27 14.56 19.26
N ALA A 760 -46.47 15.43 18.65
CA ALA A 760 -46.72 15.89 17.28
C ALA A 760 -46.70 14.74 16.25
N ALA A 761 -45.79 13.77 16.39
CA ALA A 761 -45.76 12.59 15.53
C ALA A 761 -47.05 11.75 15.66
N VAL A 762 -47.55 11.51 16.89
CA VAL A 762 -48.85 10.82 17.12
C VAL A 762 -49.97 11.52 16.37
N LEU A 763 -50.02 12.86 16.43
CA LEU A 763 -51.05 13.65 15.77
C LEU A 763 -50.98 13.53 14.24
N PHE A 764 -49.78 13.52 13.66
CA PHE A 764 -49.60 13.32 12.22
C PHE A 764 -50.14 11.97 11.76
N PHE A 765 -49.77 10.88 12.43
CA PHE A 765 -50.27 9.55 12.06
C PHE A 765 -51.79 9.43 12.27
N CYS A 766 -52.34 10.07 13.31
CA CYS A 766 -53.79 10.13 13.50
C CYS A 766 -54.51 10.80 12.31
N ILE A 767 -53.91 11.84 11.71
CA ILE A 767 -54.48 12.54 10.56
C ILE A 767 -54.26 11.76 9.27
N SER A 768 -53.11 11.10 9.12
CA SER A 768 -52.83 10.21 7.99
C SER A 768 -53.85 9.07 7.91
N ASP A 769 -54.24 8.52 9.07
CA ASP A 769 -55.25 7.46 9.20
C ASP A 769 -56.66 7.94 8.75
N LEU A 770 -56.95 9.25 8.71
CA LEU A 770 -58.26 9.77 8.27
C LEU A 770 -58.54 9.48 6.79
N SER A 771 -57.51 9.28 5.99
CA SER A 771 -57.66 8.85 4.59
C SER A 771 -58.38 7.51 4.44
N MET A 772 -58.41 6.67 5.49
CA MET A 772 -59.18 5.44 5.54
C MET A 772 -60.68 5.68 5.75
N VAL A 773 -61.05 6.82 6.34
CA VAL A 773 -62.46 7.21 6.54
C VAL A 773 -63.03 7.79 5.25
N ASP A 774 -62.32 8.74 4.65
CA ASP A 774 -62.68 9.34 3.37
C ASP A 774 -61.40 9.65 2.58
N PRO A 775 -61.29 9.21 1.30
CA PRO A 775 -60.12 9.49 0.47
C PRO A 775 -59.78 10.98 0.31
N MET A 776 -60.74 11.89 0.55
CA MET A 776 -60.50 13.34 0.51
C MET A 776 -59.65 13.84 1.68
N TYR A 777 -59.53 13.09 2.78
CA TYR A 777 -58.79 13.49 3.97
C TYR A 777 -57.32 13.11 3.87
N GLN A 778 -56.61 13.77 2.95
CA GLN A 778 -55.19 13.61 2.76
C GLN A 778 -54.44 14.91 3.05
N TYR A 779 -53.42 14.81 3.90
CA TYR A 779 -52.61 15.95 4.30
C TYR A 779 -51.15 15.59 4.08
N SER A 780 -50.44 16.45 3.36
CA SER A 780 -49.00 16.25 3.11
C SER A 780 -48.19 16.50 4.38
N LEU A 781 -47.07 15.78 4.53
CA LEU A 781 -46.11 16.03 5.61
C LEU A 781 -45.57 17.46 5.59
N ALA A 782 -45.30 18.04 4.40
CA ALA A 782 -44.84 19.42 4.27
C ALA A 782 -45.82 20.44 4.86
N TRP A 783 -47.13 20.28 4.60
CA TRP A 783 -48.16 21.12 5.22
C TRP A 783 -48.18 20.99 6.75
N PHE A 784 -48.06 19.76 7.26
CA PHE A 784 -48.05 19.50 8.70
C PHE A 784 -46.83 20.16 9.37
N ILE A 785 -45.64 20.04 8.77
CA ILE A 785 -44.42 20.68 9.26
C ILE A 785 -44.56 22.20 9.28
N ASN A 786 -45.08 22.81 8.20
CA ASN A 786 -45.29 24.26 8.16
C ASN A 786 -46.27 24.73 9.26
N LEU A 787 -47.31 23.94 9.53
CA LEU A 787 -48.25 24.23 10.62
C LEU A 787 -47.60 24.09 12.00
N TYR A 788 -46.69 23.14 12.15
CA TYR A 788 -45.93 22.92 13.37
C TYR A 788 -44.98 24.08 13.65
N GLU A 789 -44.19 24.50 12.66
CA GLU A 789 -43.31 25.67 12.73
C GLU A 789 -44.10 26.94 13.09
N ALA A 790 -45.21 27.20 12.38
CA ALA A 790 -46.07 28.35 12.68
C ALA A 790 -46.64 28.30 14.11
N SER A 791 -46.94 27.11 14.63
CA SER A 791 -47.45 26.94 15.99
C SER A 791 -46.37 27.17 17.06
N ILE A 792 -45.11 26.87 16.76
CA ILE A 792 -43.97 27.18 17.62
C ILE A 792 -43.76 28.70 17.69
N GLU A 793 -43.84 29.40 16.55
CA GLU A 793 -43.67 30.86 16.48
C GLU A 793 -44.77 31.64 17.20
N THR A 794 -46.03 31.22 17.04
CA THR A 794 -47.20 31.97 17.53
C THR A 794 -47.58 31.68 18.98
N SER A 795 -47.07 30.59 19.55
CA SER A 795 -47.39 30.18 20.92
C SER A 795 -46.69 31.04 21.98
N ASN A 796 -47.33 31.16 23.14
CA ASN A 796 -46.81 31.96 24.26
C ASN A 796 -45.49 31.40 24.81
N ARG A 797 -44.45 32.24 24.84
CA ARG A 797 -43.14 31.87 25.40
C ARG A 797 -43.21 31.80 26.93
N ALA A 798 -42.49 30.84 27.52
CA ALA A 798 -42.36 30.67 28.97
C ALA A 798 -40.88 30.54 29.36
N CYS A 799 -40.51 31.01 30.56
CA CYS A 799 -39.12 30.96 31.03
C CYS A 799 -38.65 29.55 31.42
N LYS A 800 -39.56 28.68 31.87
CA LYS A 800 -39.24 27.28 32.18
C LYS A 800 -39.54 26.39 30.99
N VAL A 801 -38.60 25.50 30.67
CA VAL A 801 -38.72 24.58 29.53
C VAL A 801 -39.94 23.66 29.70
N GLU A 802 -40.20 23.14 30.90
CA GLU A 802 -41.35 22.28 31.17
C GLU A 802 -42.69 22.98 30.89
N GLU A 803 -42.87 24.20 31.39
CA GLU A 803 -44.06 25.01 31.14
C GLU A 803 -44.20 25.38 29.64
N ARG A 804 -43.07 25.65 28.97
CA ARG A 804 -43.03 25.90 27.53
C ARG A 804 -43.46 24.67 26.73
N THR A 805 -42.97 23.48 27.07
CA THR A 805 -43.33 22.23 26.38
C THR A 805 -44.82 21.89 26.50
N GLY A 806 -45.43 22.12 27.68
CA GLY A 806 -46.88 21.97 27.86
C GLY A 806 -47.67 22.95 26.98
N THR A 807 -47.29 24.23 27.00
CA THR A 807 -47.92 25.28 26.20
C THR A 807 -47.83 24.98 24.69
N LEU A 808 -46.67 24.53 24.22
CA LEU A 808 -46.45 24.13 22.82
C LEU A 808 -47.38 22.97 22.42
N THR A 809 -47.49 21.97 23.28
CA THR A 809 -48.31 20.78 23.06
C THR A 809 -49.79 21.15 22.94
N GLU A 810 -50.31 21.95 23.88
CA GLU A 810 -51.70 22.40 23.89
C GLU A 810 -52.02 23.29 22.68
N HIS A 811 -51.16 24.28 22.41
CA HIS A 811 -51.35 25.22 21.31
C HIS A 811 -51.32 24.50 19.95
N PHE A 812 -50.35 23.61 19.74
CA PHE A 812 -50.26 22.85 18.50
C PHE A 812 -51.46 21.91 18.32
N THR A 813 -51.87 21.21 19.37
CA THR A 813 -53.05 20.32 19.32
C THR A 813 -54.31 21.10 18.93
N PHE A 814 -54.54 22.26 19.53
CA PHE A 814 -55.69 23.11 19.21
C PHE A 814 -55.63 23.69 17.79
N SER A 815 -54.45 24.17 17.38
CA SER A 815 -54.21 24.71 16.04
C SER A 815 -54.47 23.64 14.97
N LEU A 816 -53.91 22.45 15.15
CA LEU A 816 -54.09 21.30 14.26
C LEU A 816 -55.55 20.87 14.18
N TYR A 817 -56.20 20.68 15.34
CA TYR A 817 -57.61 20.33 15.42
C TYR A 817 -58.47 21.35 14.66
N SER A 818 -58.24 22.65 14.88
CA SER A 818 -58.99 23.72 14.23
C SER A 818 -58.83 23.73 12.71
N HIS A 819 -57.61 23.52 12.20
CA HIS A 819 -57.37 23.48 10.75
C HIS A 819 -57.97 22.24 10.10
N VAL A 820 -57.83 21.06 10.71
CA VAL A 820 -58.38 19.81 10.19
C VAL A 820 -59.92 19.86 10.22
N CYS A 821 -60.53 20.29 11.33
CA CYS A 821 -61.99 20.38 11.44
C CYS A 821 -62.63 21.34 10.43
N ARG A 822 -61.92 22.35 9.91
CA ARG A 822 -62.42 23.20 8.81
C ARG A 822 -62.58 22.44 7.49
N SER A 823 -61.79 21.39 7.28
CA SER A 823 -61.81 20.56 6.07
C SER A 823 -62.68 19.30 6.19
N LEU A 824 -63.02 18.88 7.42
CA LEU A 824 -63.85 17.70 7.67
C LEU A 824 -65.35 17.99 7.51
N PHE A 825 -66.10 16.96 7.08
CA PHE A 825 -67.56 16.99 7.14
C PHE A 825 -68.05 16.97 8.59
N GLU A 826 -69.19 17.60 8.86
CA GLU A 826 -69.76 17.71 10.23
C GLU A 826 -69.87 16.35 10.93
N ARG A 827 -70.34 15.33 10.19
CA ARG A 827 -70.48 13.94 10.67
C ARG A 827 -69.17 13.31 11.18
N HIS A 828 -68.02 13.77 10.69
CA HIS A 828 -66.71 13.21 11.01
C HIS A 828 -65.95 14.01 12.07
N LYS A 829 -66.41 15.21 12.44
CA LYS A 829 -65.71 16.05 13.44
C LYS A 829 -65.67 15.41 14.82
N LEU A 830 -66.78 14.85 15.29
CA LEU A 830 -66.84 14.18 16.59
C LEU A 830 -65.98 12.90 16.60
N VAL A 831 -66.02 12.13 15.50
CA VAL A 831 -65.19 10.94 15.33
C VAL A 831 -63.70 11.32 15.38
N PHE A 832 -63.31 12.38 14.69
CA PHE A 832 -61.94 12.88 14.74
C PHE A 832 -61.53 13.35 16.14
N ALA A 833 -62.38 14.12 16.83
CA ALA A 833 -62.11 14.55 18.20
C ALA A 833 -61.90 13.35 19.14
N PHE A 834 -62.76 12.33 19.04
CA PHE A 834 -62.64 11.11 19.83
C PHE A 834 -61.37 10.30 19.50
N LEU A 835 -61.07 10.10 18.21
CA LEU A 835 -59.87 9.41 17.76
C LEU A 835 -58.59 10.13 18.22
N LEU A 836 -58.57 11.46 18.11
CA LEU A 836 -57.46 12.29 18.55
C LEU A 836 -57.19 12.11 20.04
N SER A 837 -58.24 12.20 20.88
CA SER A 837 -58.12 12.01 22.32
C SER A 837 -57.64 10.61 22.68
N ILE A 838 -58.19 9.57 22.06
CA ILE A 838 -57.77 8.18 22.32
C ILE A 838 -56.32 7.95 21.92
N LYS A 839 -55.89 8.42 20.74
CA LYS A 839 -54.49 8.25 20.28
C LYS A 839 -53.50 8.95 21.21
N ILE A 840 -53.83 10.14 21.70
CA ILE A 840 -53.03 10.85 22.71
C ILE A 840 -52.94 10.02 24.00
N LEU A 841 -54.07 9.57 24.54
CA LEU A 841 -54.11 8.77 25.77
C LEU A 841 -53.41 7.40 25.63
N GLN A 842 -53.48 6.79 24.44
CA GLN A 842 -52.74 5.56 24.12
C GLN A 842 -51.22 5.81 24.11
N SER A 843 -50.77 6.95 23.59
CA SER A 843 -49.35 7.32 23.60
C SER A 843 -48.80 7.54 25.02
N GLU A 844 -49.66 8.00 25.94
CA GLU A 844 -49.35 8.17 27.36
C GLU A 844 -49.51 6.86 28.17
N GLY A 845 -49.95 5.77 27.54
CA GLY A 845 -50.20 4.48 28.20
C GLY A 845 -51.41 4.49 29.15
N LYS A 846 -52.31 5.47 29.04
CA LYS A 846 -53.51 5.59 29.90
C LYS A 846 -54.69 4.74 29.40
N VAL A 847 -54.64 4.28 28.15
CA VAL A 847 -55.67 3.41 27.55
C VAL A 847 -55.05 2.05 27.26
N ASP A 848 -55.61 1.01 27.85
CA ASP A 848 -55.20 -0.36 27.57
C ASP A 848 -55.64 -0.81 26.17
N LYS A 849 -54.77 -1.56 25.48
CA LYS A 849 -55.01 -2.01 24.10
C LYS A 849 -56.11 -3.07 24.01
N ALA A 850 -56.22 -3.95 25.01
CA ALA A 850 -57.23 -5.00 25.03
C ALA A 850 -58.62 -4.42 25.35
N GLU A 851 -58.69 -3.48 26.30
CA GLU A 851 -59.92 -2.73 26.60
C GLU A 851 -60.40 -1.92 25.39
N TRP A 852 -59.48 -1.23 24.70
CA TRP A 852 -59.80 -0.49 23.47
C TRP A 852 -60.32 -1.41 22.36
N ARG A 853 -59.69 -2.57 22.14
CA ARG A 853 -60.15 -3.55 21.15
C ARG A 853 -61.54 -4.08 21.50
N PHE A 854 -61.81 -4.33 22.78
CA PHE A 854 -63.12 -4.76 23.25
C PHE A 854 -64.19 -3.69 23.00
N LEU A 855 -63.90 -2.41 23.26
CA LEU A 855 -64.82 -1.31 22.97
C LEU A 855 -65.20 -1.22 21.48
N LEU A 856 -64.26 -1.51 20.58
CA LEU A 856 -64.49 -1.44 19.14
C LEU A 856 -65.16 -2.68 18.54
N ALA A 857 -64.77 -3.87 18.98
CA ALA A 857 -65.15 -5.13 18.35
C ALA A 857 -66.14 -5.98 19.17
N GLY A 858 -66.36 -5.65 20.45
CA GLY A 858 -67.16 -6.44 21.39
C GLY A 858 -66.55 -7.80 21.73
N GLY A 859 -67.33 -8.65 22.38
CA GLY A 859 -66.97 -10.04 22.66
C GLY A 859 -67.23 -10.95 21.45
N SER A 860 -66.27 -11.83 21.12
CA SER A 860 -66.46 -12.88 20.09
C SER A 860 -66.33 -14.27 20.72
N ALA A 861 -67.45 -14.85 21.18
CA ALA A 861 -67.54 -16.31 21.42
C ALA A 861 -68.94 -16.82 21.10
N THR A 862 -68.93 -18.12 20.79
CA THR A 862 -70.08 -18.91 20.37
C THR A 862 -70.70 -19.72 21.53
N SER A 863 -70.10 -19.70 22.74
CA SER A 863 -70.54 -20.51 23.88
C SER A 863 -70.69 -19.72 25.18
N VAL A 864 -71.86 -19.85 25.81
CA VAL A 864 -72.21 -19.20 27.08
C VAL A 864 -71.67 -20.03 28.26
N GLU A 865 -70.64 -19.52 28.96
CA GLU A 865 -70.06 -20.17 30.14
C GLU A 865 -70.97 -20.10 31.39
N ARG A 866 -71.82 -19.05 31.51
CA ARG A 866 -72.75 -18.84 32.63
C ARG A 866 -74.11 -18.38 32.14
N ARG A 867 -75.20 -18.94 32.66
CA ARG A 867 -76.57 -18.55 32.30
C ARG A 867 -76.91 -17.12 32.72
N ASN A 868 -77.74 -16.47 31.94
CA ASN A 868 -78.24 -15.12 32.19
C ASN A 868 -79.02 -15.05 33.53
N PRO A 869 -78.61 -14.21 34.49
CA PRO A 869 -79.25 -14.11 35.80
C PRO A 869 -80.57 -13.30 35.77
N ALA A 870 -80.84 -12.55 34.71
CA ALA A 870 -82.01 -11.69 34.58
C ALA A 870 -82.65 -11.75 33.17
N PRO A 871 -83.16 -12.92 32.75
CA PRO A 871 -83.69 -13.12 31.39
C PRO A 871 -84.96 -12.30 31.10
N ASP A 872 -85.62 -11.75 32.12
CA ASP A 872 -86.86 -10.97 31.99
C ASP A 872 -86.65 -9.63 31.28
N TRP A 873 -85.43 -9.07 31.32
CA TRP A 873 -85.14 -7.74 30.74
C TRP A 873 -83.76 -7.62 30.08
N LEU A 874 -82.80 -8.48 30.43
CA LEU A 874 -81.47 -8.50 29.81
C LEU A 874 -81.42 -9.53 28.69
N THR A 875 -80.96 -9.13 27.51
CA THR A 875 -80.77 -10.05 26.39
C THR A 875 -79.55 -10.94 26.60
N ASP A 876 -79.57 -12.17 26.05
CA ASP A 876 -78.43 -13.09 26.17
C ASP A 876 -77.17 -12.56 25.48
N VAL A 877 -77.32 -11.69 24.46
CA VAL A 877 -76.20 -10.99 23.81
C VAL A 877 -75.54 -10.01 24.78
N ALA A 878 -76.32 -9.16 25.45
CA ALA A 878 -75.80 -8.22 26.44
C ALA A 878 -75.15 -8.95 27.63
N TRP A 879 -75.72 -10.08 28.05
CA TRP A 879 -75.11 -10.91 29.09
C TRP A 879 -73.77 -11.53 28.65
N MET A 880 -73.64 -11.96 27.39
CA MET A 880 -72.36 -12.41 26.84
C MET A 880 -71.31 -11.30 26.88
N ASP A 881 -71.67 -10.07 26.50
CA ASP A 881 -70.76 -8.93 26.57
C ASP A 881 -70.30 -8.63 28.01
N ILE A 882 -71.17 -8.77 29.01
CA ILE A 882 -70.83 -8.63 30.44
C ILE A 882 -69.85 -9.73 30.90
N LEU A 883 -70.05 -10.97 30.45
CA LEU A 883 -69.14 -12.07 30.75
C LEU A 883 -67.75 -11.83 30.12
N PHE A 884 -67.70 -11.26 28.93
CA PHE A 884 -66.46 -10.89 28.27
C PHE A 884 -65.75 -9.72 28.92
N LEU A 885 -66.50 -8.68 29.27
CA LEU A 885 -65.99 -7.55 30.04
C LEU A 885 -65.31 -8.08 31.31
N SER A 886 -65.91 -9.06 31.98
CA SER A 886 -65.33 -9.68 33.19
C SER A 886 -64.03 -10.44 32.99
N LYS A 887 -63.62 -10.74 31.74
CA LYS A 887 -62.32 -11.37 31.43
C LYS A 887 -61.20 -10.34 31.36
N LEU A 888 -61.51 -9.05 31.23
CA LEU A 888 -60.52 -7.97 31.25
C LEU A 888 -60.04 -7.74 32.68
N GLU A 889 -58.75 -7.44 32.83
CA GLU A 889 -58.06 -7.37 34.13
C GLU A 889 -58.73 -6.40 35.12
N ARG A 890 -59.16 -5.22 34.64
CA ARG A 890 -59.81 -4.18 35.46
C ARG A 890 -61.27 -4.47 35.81
N PHE A 891 -61.92 -5.36 35.07
CA PHE A 891 -63.35 -5.68 35.21
C PHE A 891 -63.58 -7.09 35.77
N GLN A 892 -62.52 -7.76 36.25
CA GLN A 892 -62.64 -9.06 36.89
C GLN A 892 -63.63 -9.03 38.05
N GLY A 893 -64.57 -9.98 38.05
CA GLY A 893 -65.62 -10.08 39.06
C GLY A 893 -66.91 -9.30 38.76
N PHE A 894 -66.94 -8.45 37.72
CA PHE A 894 -68.12 -7.66 37.36
C PHE A 894 -69.37 -8.52 37.10
N SER A 895 -69.24 -9.63 36.37
CA SER A 895 -70.35 -10.58 36.15
C SER A 895 -70.93 -11.17 37.42
N SER A 896 -70.12 -11.32 38.47
CA SER A 896 -70.58 -11.87 39.75
C SER A 896 -71.28 -10.79 40.58
N ASP A 897 -70.78 -9.55 40.54
CA ASP A 897 -71.43 -8.39 41.15
C ASP A 897 -72.78 -8.05 40.48
N PHE A 898 -72.83 -8.09 39.14
CA PHE A 898 -74.06 -7.92 38.38
C PHE A 898 -75.14 -8.92 38.79
N ALA A 899 -74.76 -10.19 38.98
CA ALA A 899 -75.68 -11.24 39.43
C ALA A 899 -76.17 -11.04 40.87
N MET A 900 -75.40 -10.35 41.72
CA MET A 900 -75.80 -10.03 43.10
C MET A 900 -76.69 -8.79 43.18
N ASN A 901 -76.50 -7.81 42.29
CA ASN A 901 -77.11 -6.48 42.36
C ASN A 901 -78.08 -6.18 41.19
N ILE A 902 -78.87 -7.16 40.78
CA ILE A 902 -79.78 -7.08 39.60
C ILE A 902 -80.75 -5.89 39.66
N SER A 903 -81.29 -5.57 40.84
CA SER A 903 -82.25 -4.47 41.02
C SER A 903 -81.62 -3.09 40.77
N HIS A 904 -80.36 -2.91 41.16
CA HIS A 904 -79.62 -1.68 40.91
C HIS A 904 -79.36 -1.49 39.42
N TYR A 905 -78.81 -2.51 38.74
CA TYR A 905 -78.53 -2.44 37.31
C TYR A 905 -79.78 -2.33 36.45
N LYS A 906 -80.91 -2.89 36.89
CA LYS A 906 -82.20 -2.67 36.22
C LYS A 906 -82.62 -1.19 36.26
N THR A 907 -82.39 -0.53 37.40
CA THR A 907 -82.67 0.91 37.54
C THR A 907 -81.80 1.74 36.60
N VAL A 908 -80.53 1.37 36.45
CA VAL A 908 -79.60 2.01 35.50
C VAL A 908 -80.04 1.75 34.05
N PHE A 909 -80.42 0.51 33.72
CA PHE A 909 -80.88 0.13 32.37
C PHE A 909 -82.17 0.85 31.94
N ASP A 910 -83.12 1.00 32.86
CA ASP A 910 -84.40 1.67 32.61
C ASP A 910 -84.27 3.22 32.60
N SER A 911 -83.13 3.77 33.01
CA SER A 911 -82.90 5.23 33.11
C SER A 911 -82.56 5.86 31.75
N ALA A 912 -83.23 6.97 31.42
CA ALA A 912 -82.88 7.79 30.25
C ALA A 912 -81.52 8.51 30.41
N ASP A 913 -81.08 8.71 31.66
CA ASP A 913 -79.84 9.39 32.03
C ASP A 913 -78.84 8.42 32.69
N ALA A 914 -78.76 7.18 32.18
CA ALA A 914 -77.91 6.12 32.74
C ALA A 914 -76.42 6.49 32.85
N HIS A 915 -75.95 7.50 32.10
CA HIS A 915 -74.57 7.98 32.12
C HIS A 915 -74.28 8.98 33.27
N LEU A 916 -75.31 9.43 34.00
CA LEU A 916 -75.21 10.36 35.15
C LEU A 916 -75.49 9.67 36.50
N GLN A 917 -75.95 8.43 36.48
CA GLN A 917 -76.21 7.58 37.65
C GLN A 917 -75.05 6.63 37.87
#